data_AF-A0A2A6BR55-F1
#
_entry.id   AF-A0A2A6BR55-F1
#
_cell.length_a   1.000
_cell.length_b   1.000
_cell.length_c   1.000
_cell.angle_alpha   90.00
_cell.angle_beta   90.00
_cell.angle_gamma   90.00
#
_symmetry.space_group_name_H-M   'P 1'
#
loop_
_entity.id
_entity.type
_entity.pdbx_description
1 polymer ?
#
loop_
_entity_poly.entity_id
_entity_poly.type
_entity_poly.pdbx_seq_one_letter_code
_entity_poly.pdbx_strand_id
1 'polypeptide(L)'
;MGFANIWFSHPRNYGPGSRTCRVCSNHHGLIRKYGLDMCRRCFREYSKDIGFKKMDPVEAGEWLGSRPQQLILLTGIDAANRPGHSALLNALMNRSADRAPLNMRVISGELVLPAKEARARERGVLRREWPLKYTQKVPALIVLFMALEWDDASWHEKKSEAESKVESIRAASARHGSRLALVLLQERSLPHPDEMATERAAELCSQCQLSPKQLFVLPTSGDMQGYVSKLESALHELAQGFYQQKIKDEREAQKRGELVAETIRARSIPNNSVPLVVRQLFKLAFLSELKQDTHTALRNYKLAYEQCRDHQDAWEAIDLFEWRSVVGLLNYKMCDLCFLHSTALEAITQMRRHQQLFFDKNPGVYPTAQLASIEYELWKSKQCWHFAELFERAVVAGLTAVPTLNPGTHLDAAAAHFSRANKEIASLKAAMAAAGAPPPAYPTPDPLERTTATRIRVSFFGQRPWRVGCEGAASVSKEQEAVVALQQRLRVNSEGVCALLSGAMGQYKKYGCYNMQRKMLGEMADEYAAAGDWQRALQLLQIVGREQLPLRVRAVAATKAARAAWLVADARAYVAALAHAAATEYELAKEQPPSATSTERAASLMAALHEVLASRVPPAPEGAPEAAMAKARADWERTLAEPVFFSIAAPAPARAIPQLVALSAAFLPLEPLEDAAAASSGAAPAAAGFAAATRADARVPLRVTLRLHAAAPLQLARVRVAVDIGGKRRAADEKTPWEMVAEKVTLEPSVDKHLTFVVNLAEHPVPEGCNVVISRVLLEVGADRARLTGVFEADGGGLPLAVQGGYAAMR
;
A
#
# COMPACT_ATOMS: atom_id res chain seq x y z
N MET A 1 30.48 41.68 9.56
CA MET A 1 30.61 40.23 9.84
C MET A 1 29.80 39.81 11.09
N GLY A 2 28.52 40.19 11.21
CA GLY A 2 27.71 39.90 12.42
C GLY A 2 26.68 38.77 12.26
N PHE A 3 26.26 38.46 11.04
CA PHE A 3 25.19 37.49 10.75
C PHE A 3 25.63 36.01 10.82
N ALA A 4 26.92 35.72 10.62
CA ALA A 4 27.44 34.35 10.68
C ALA A 4 27.64 33.85 12.12
N ASN A 5 27.87 34.73 13.11
CA ASN A 5 28.10 34.26 14.48
C ASN A 5 26.81 33.86 15.22
N ILE A 6 25.64 34.29 14.74
CA ILE A 6 24.34 33.99 15.35
C ILE A 6 23.77 32.65 14.84
N TRP A 7 24.01 32.30 13.57
CA TRP A 7 23.51 31.06 12.94
C TRP A 7 24.40 29.82 13.13
N PHE A 8 25.57 29.98 13.73
CA PHE A 8 26.60 28.94 13.85
C PHE A 8 27.10 28.73 15.29
N SER A 9 26.28 29.05 16.30
CA SER A 9 26.64 29.00 17.72
C SER A 9 26.74 27.59 18.33
N HIS A 10 26.20 26.55 17.66
CA HIS A 10 26.23 25.17 18.16
C HIS A 10 27.02 24.22 17.24
N PRO A 11 27.83 23.30 17.81
CA PRO A 11 28.48 22.23 17.05
C PRO A 11 27.45 21.41 16.27
N ARG A 12 27.55 21.39 14.94
CA ARG A 12 26.61 20.68 14.05
C ARG A 12 26.84 19.16 14.02
N ASN A 13 27.24 18.58 15.15
CA ASN A 13 27.47 17.13 15.28
C ASN A 13 26.14 16.38 15.52
N TYR A 14 25.08 17.11 15.86
CA TYR A 14 23.76 16.57 16.19
C TYR A 14 22.63 17.42 15.57
N GLY A 15 21.50 16.78 15.26
CA GLY A 15 20.30 17.44 14.71
C GLY A 15 20.10 17.30 13.19
N PRO A 16 18.96 17.78 12.63
CA PRO A 16 18.60 17.58 11.22
C PRO A 16 19.59 18.15 10.19
N GLY A 17 20.31 19.22 10.54
CA GLY A 17 21.33 19.85 9.68
C GLY A 17 22.75 19.27 9.82
N SER A 18 22.96 18.29 10.70
CA SER A 18 24.28 17.65 10.88
C SER A 18 24.64 16.65 9.77
N ARG A 19 23.63 16.12 9.08
CA ARG A 19 23.79 15.06 8.07
C ARG A 19 23.44 15.59 6.69
N THR A 20 24.28 15.24 5.73
CA THR A 20 24.15 15.64 4.33
C THR A 20 24.08 14.40 3.46
N CYS A 21 23.44 14.54 2.30
CA CYS A 21 23.48 13.53 1.26
C CYS A 21 24.93 13.35 0.83
N ARG A 22 25.45 12.12 0.84
CA ARG A 22 26.82 11.83 0.39
C ARG A 22 27.10 12.20 -1.08
N VAL A 23 26.06 12.41 -1.88
CA VAL A 23 26.17 12.73 -3.32
C VAL A 23 25.99 14.21 -3.61
N CYS A 24 24.92 14.84 -3.12
CA CYS A 24 24.59 16.23 -3.46
C CYS A 24 24.62 17.19 -2.28
N SER A 25 25.12 16.73 -1.12
CA SER A 25 25.19 17.48 0.13
C SER A 25 23.86 18.04 0.66
N ASN A 26 22.72 17.67 0.05
CA ASN A 26 21.40 18.10 0.49
C ASN A 26 21.07 17.50 1.86
N HIS A 27 20.52 18.32 2.76
CA HIS A 27 20.10 17.90 4.10
C HIS A 27 18.68 17.33 4.13
N HIS A 28 17.85 17.60 3.10
CA HIS A 28 16.45 17.20 3.08
C HIS A 28 16.22 15.81 2.47
N GLY A 29 15.27 15.09 3.05
CA GLY A 29 14.81 13.80 2.51
C GLY A 29 15.89 12.73 2.45
N LEU A 30 16.81 12.69 3.42
CA LEU A 30 17.83 11.65 3.53
C LEU A 30 17.21 10.27 3.80
N ILE A 31 17.64 9.29 3.02
CA ILE A 31 17.44 7.86 3.27
C ILE A 31 18.59 7.39 4.14
N ARG A 32 18.28 7.18 5.42
CA ARG A 32 19.26 6.80 6.46
C ARG A 32 19.34 5.29 6.67
N LYS A 33 18.44 4.54 6.04
CA LYS A 33 18.37 3.09 6.17
C LYS A 33 19.46 2.44 5.33
N TYR A 34 20.00 1.32 5.82
CA TYR A 34 21.05 0.54 5.15
C TYR A 34 22.37 1.29 4.93
N GLY A 35 22.66 2.34 5.72
CA GLY A 35 23.89 3.12 5.58
C GLY A 35 24.01 3.86 4.24
N LEU A 36 22.88 4.16 3.60
CA LEU A 36 22.88 4.84 2.30
C LEU A 36 23.26 6.31 2.43
N ASP A 37 22.73 7.03 3.41
CA ASP A 37 22.96 8.47 3.62
C ASP A 37 22.85 9.30 2.33
N MET A 38 21.86 8.98 1.50
CA MET A 38 21.56 9.66 0.24
C MET A 38 20.19 10.34 0.31
N CYS A 39 20.04 11.52 -0.30
CA CYS A 39 18.72 12.10 -0.45
C CYS A 39 17.88 11.29 -1.45
N ARG A 40 16.55 11.33 -1.32
CA ARG A 40 15.61 10.59 -2.20
C ARG A 40 15.81 10.84 -3.69
N ARG A 41 16.27 12.05 -4.09
CA ARG A 41 16.53 12.40 -5.49
C ARG A 41 17.74 11.62 -6.03
N CYS A 42 18.88 11.75 -5.37
CA CYS A 42 20.09 10.99 -5.73
C CYS A 42 19.84 9.49 -5.62
N PHE A 43 19.09 9.02 -4.63
CA PHE A 43 18.74 7.61 -4.57
C PHE A 43 17.95 7.14 -5.79
N ARG A 44 16.97 7.91 -6.29
CA ARG A 44 16.23 7.51 -7.50
C ARG A 44 17.14 7.44 -8.72
N GLU A 45 18.03 8.42 -8.89
CA GLU A 45 18.99 8.47 -9.99
C GLU A 45 19.97 7.30 -9.93
N TYR A 46 20.61 7.06 -8.78
CA TYR A 46 21.66 6.03 -8.61
C TYR A 46 21.14 4.68 -8.10
N SER A 47 19.83 4.50 -7.92
CA SER A 47 19.26 3.27 -7.34
C SER A 47 19.71 2.02 -8.09
N LYS A 48 19.69 2.07 -9.43
CA LYS A 48 20.13 0.96 -10.29
C LYS A 48 21.62 0.64 -10.07
N ASP A 49 22.47 1.66 -9.95
CA ASP A 49 23.92 1.51 -9.77
C ASP A 49 24.29 0.99 -8.38
N ILE A 50 23.50 1.35 -7.37
CA ILE A 50 23.63 0.83 -5.99
C ILE A 50 23.11 -0.62 -5.89
N GLY A 51 22.54 -1.17 -6.97
CA GLY A 51 22.02 -2.53 -7.03
C GLY A 51 20.54 -2.66 -6.60
N PHE A 52 19.84 -1.55 -6.37
CA PHE A 52 18.39 -1.57 -6.18
C PHE A 52 17.69 -1.80 -7.51
N LYS A 53 16.94 -2.89 -7.60
CA LYS A 53 16.06 -3.18 -8.73
C LYS A 53 14.64 -2.82 -8.35
N LYS A 54 13.97 -2.01 -9.19
CA LYS A 54 12.51 -1.84 -9.10
C LYS A 54 11.91 -3.23 -9.30
N MET A 55 11.14 -3.71 -8.33
CA MET A 55 10.46 -5.00 -8.45
C MET A 55 9.48 -4.91 -9.60
N ASP A 56 9.79 -5.58 -10.71
CA ASP A 56 8.90 -5.65 -11.86
C ASP A 56 7.60 -6.36 -11.47
N PRO A 57 6.44 -5.85 -11.92
CA PRO A 57 5.14 -6.39 -11.59
C PRO A 57 5.13 -7.90 -11.70
N VAL A 58 5.31 -8.51 -12.87
CA VAL A 58 5.22 -9.97 -13.02
C VAL A 58 6.61 -10.64 -13.12
N GLU A 59 7.64 -10.04 -12.51
CA GLU A 59 9.07 -10.35 -12.78
C GLU A 59 9.47 -10.20 -14.25
N ALA A 60 8.68 -9.44 -15.00
CA ALA A 60 8.59 -9.64 -16.42
C ALA A 60 9.35 -8.62 -17.28
N GLY A 61 10.02 -7.65 -16.66
CA GLY A 61 10.69 -6.56 -17.35
C GLY A 61 9.81 -5.32 -17.45
N GLU A 62 10.46 -4.21 -17.83
CA GLU A 62 9.87 -2.88 -17.98
C GLU A 62 8.73 -2.82 -19.04
N TRP A 63 8.61 -3.81 -19.95
CA TRP A 63 7.63 -3.80 -21.06
C TRP A 63 6.18 -4.09 -20.67
N LEU A 64 5.90 -4.50 -19.42
CA LEU A 64 4.53 -4.68 -18.91
C LEU A 64 3.92 -3.43 -18.28
N GLY A 65 4.75 -2.40 -18.02
CA GLY A 65 4.32 -1.19 -17.33
C GLY A 65 3.56 -0.20 -18.19
N SER A 66 3.56 -0.37 -19.51
CA SER A 66 2.99 0.59 -20.47
C SER A 66 2.45 -0.11 -21.71
N ARG A 67 1.59 0.61 -22.46
CA ARG A 67 1.19 0.22 -23.81
C ARG A 67 2.43 -0.08 -24.66
N PRO A 68 2.54 -1.26 -25.30
CA PRO A 68 3.72 -1.63 -26.05
C PRO A 68 3.87 -0.71 -27.26
N GLN A 69 5.08 -0.17 -27.41
CA GLN A 69 5.41 0.77 -28.48
C GLN A 69 6.07 0.06 -29.66
N GLN A 70 5.76 0.51 -30.86
CA GLN A 70 6.29 -0.03 -32.10
C GLN A 70 7.70 0.50 -32.34
N LEU A 71 8.70 -0.38 -32.45
CA LEU A 71 10.08 0.02 -32.67
C LEU A 71 10.29 0.52 -34.10
N ILE A 72 10.76 1.77 -34.22
CA ILE A 72 11.13 2.42 -35.48
C ILE A 72 12.58 2.89 -35.37
N LEU A 73 13.38 2.59 -36.40
CA LEU A 73 14.76 3.07 -36.48
C LEU A 73 14.85 4.21 -37.49
N LEU A 74 15.52 5.30 -37.09
CA LEU A 74 15.75 6.47 -37.91
C LEU A 74 17.23 6.50 -38.30
N THR A 75 17.53 6.61 -39.59
CA THR A 75 18.90 6.68 -40.13
C THR A 75 19.02 7.81 -41.14
N GLY A 76 20.23 8.34 -41.35
CA GLY A 76 20.48 9.48 -42.25
C GLY A 76 20.22 10.86 -41.62
N ILE A 77 19.98 10.92 -40.30
CA ILE A 77 19.85 12.20 -39.57
C ILE A 77 21.21 12.63 -39.02
N ASP A 78 21.77 13.71 -39.54
CA ASP A 78 22.95 14.38 -38.98
C ASP A 78 22.55 15.56 -38.08
N ALA A 79 22.27 15.28 -36.81
CA ALA A 79 21.90 16.31 -35.84
C ALA A 79 23.09 17.19 -35.38
N ALA A 80 24.33 16.76 -35.64
CA ALA A 80 25.53 17.48 -35.19
C ALA A 80 25.87 18.64 -36.13
N ASN A 81 25.76 18.43 -37.44
CA ASN A 81 26.19 19.41 -38.43
C ASN A 81 25.03 20.21 -39.05
N ARG A 82 23.78 19.73 -38.97
CA ARG A 82 22.62 20.38 -39.62
C ARG A 82 21.54 20.81 -38.61
N PRO A 83 21.22 22.13 -38.51
CA PRO A 83 20.24 22.63 -37.56
C PRO A 83 18.82 22.14 -37.85
N GLY A 84 18.46 22.00 -39.13
CA GLY A 84 17.14 21.47 -39.53
C GLY A 84 16.91 20.02 -39.10
N HIS A 85 17.95 19.18 -39.16
CA HIS A 85 17.91 17.80 -38.69
C HIS A 85 17.79 17.73 -37.15
N SER A 86 18.49 18.63 -36.44
CA SER A 86 18.37 18.77 -34.97
C SER A 86 16.95 19.18 -34.57
N ALA A 87 16.37 20.16 -35.25
CA ALA A 87 15.00 20.61 -35.00
C ALA A 87 13.95 19.52 -35.30
N LEU A 88 14.11 18.78 -36.39
CA LEU A 88 13.28 17.62 -36.73
C LEU A 88 13.37 16.52 -35.66
N LEU A 89 14.59 16.18 -35.22
CA LEU A 89 14.79 15.16 -34.20
C LEU A 89 14.16 15.58 -32.88
N ASN A 90 14.31 16.84 -32.47
CA ASN A 90 13.65 17.37 -31.28
C ASN A 90 12.11 17.28 -31.38
N ALA A 91 11.54 17.59 -32.55
CA ALA A 91 10.11 17.46 -32.78
C ALA A 91 9.62 15.99 -32.74
N LEU A 92 10.41 15.05 -33.27
CA LEU A 92 10.12 13.61 -33.24
C LEU A 92 10.34 12.97 -31.86
N MET A 93 11.21 13.51 -31.02
CA MET A 93 11.48 12.97 -29.68
C MET A 93 10.54 13.57 -28.62
N ASN A 94 10.13 14.84 -28.76
CA ASN A 94 9.27 15.52 -27.80
C ASN A 94 7.78 15.22 -28.06
N ARG A 95 7.30 14.09 -27.52
CA ARG A 95 5.98 13.53 -27.83
C ARG A 95 5.06 13.50 -26.61
N SER A 96 3.78 13.81 -26.83
CA SER A 96 2.72 13.61 -25.84
C SER A 96 2.18 12.18 -25.87
N ALA A 97 1.56 11.75 -24.77
CA ALA A 97 1.00 10.40 -24.63
C ALA A 97 -0.19 10.12 -25.57
N ASP A 98 -0.84 11.16 -26.10
CA ASP A 98 -1.99 11.04 -27.01
C ASP A 98 -1.60 10.68 -28.45
N ARG A 99 -0.31 10.78 -28.79
CA ARG A 99 0.19 10.46 -30.13
C ARG A 99 0.35 8.95 -30.34
N ALA A 100 0.56 8.53 -31.60
CA ALA A 100 0.77 7.13 -31.96
C ALA A 100 1.85 6.48 -31.07
N PRO A 101 1.71 5.20 -30.64
CA PRO A 101 2.64 4.57 -29.70
C PRO A 101 3.89 4.04 -30.41
N LEU A 102 4.81 4.93 -30.78
CA LEU A 102 6.05 4.59 -31.50
C LEU A 102 7.27 4.77 -30.59
N ASN A 103 8.18 3.80 -30.61
CA ASN A 103 9.50 3.88 -29.97
C ASN A 103 10.53 4.14 -31.07
N MET A 104 10.91 5.42 -31.24
CA MET A 104 11.84 5.84 -32.28
C MET A 104 13.26 5.88 -31.73
N ARG A 105 14.22 5.31 -32.47
CA ARG A 105 15.65 5.35 -32.11
C ARG A 105 16.50 5.75 -33.31
N VAL A 106 17.38 6.71 -33.11
CA VAL A 106 18.33 7.15 -34.13
C VAL A 106 19.53 6.19 -34.14
N ILE A 107 19.99 5.84 -35.34
CA ILE A 107 21.20 5.04 -35.55
C ILE A 107 22.22 5.91 -36.29
N SER A 108 23.34 6.16 -35.63
CA SER A 108 24.50 6.86 -36.18
C SER A 108 25.59 5.83 -36.50
N GLY A 109 25.41 5.04 -37.57
CA GLY A 109 26.37 4.00 -37.96
C GLY A 109 25.75 2.87 -38.78
N GLU A 110 26.50 1.77 -38.93
CA GLU A 110 26.03 0.57 -39.65
C GLU A 110 24.84 -0.09 -38.93
N LEU A 111 23.84 -0.50 -39.70
CA LEU A 111 22.63 -1.12 -39.16
C LEU A 111 22.92 -2.56 -38.72
N VAL A 112 23.25 -2.75 -37.44
CA VAL A 112 23.46 -4.09 -36.87
C VAL A 112 22.15 -4.64 -36.31
N LEU A 113 21.50 -5.52 -37.07
CA LEU A 113 20.34 -6.29 -36.59
C LEU A 113 20.80 -7.63 -35.98
N PRO A 114 20.10 -8.14 -34.96
CA PRO A 114 20.51 -9.37 -34.27
C PRO A 114 20.56 -10.56 -35.22
N ALA A 115 21.66 -11.33 -35.12
CA ALA A 115 21.83 -12.60 -35.80
C ALA A 115 20.86 -13.66 -35.25
N LYS A 116 20.52 -14.65 -36.10
CA LYS A 116 19.70 -15.80 -35.70
C LYS A 116 20.55 -16.72 -34.83
N GLU A 117 20.34 -16.66 -33.51
CA GLU A 117 20.96 -17.62 -32.59
C GLU A 117 20.36 -19.02 -32.80
N ALA A 118 21.21 -20.04 -32.92
CA ALA A 118 20.79 -21.44 -32.87
C ALA A 118 20.16 -21.71 -31.49
N ARG A 119 18.89 -22.09 -31.47
CA ARG A 119 18.15 -22.29 -30.21
C ARG A 119 18.30 -23.73 -29.73
N ALA A 120 18.81 -23.89 -28.52
CA ALA A 120 18.71 -25.15 -27.78
C ALA A 120 17.23 -25.52 -27.55
N ARG A 121 16.94 -26.83 -27.58
CA ARG A 121 15.62 -27.37 -27.21
C ARG A 121 15.46 -27.22 -25.70
N GLU A 122 14.75 -26.18 -25.28
CA GLU A 122 14.47 -25.92 -23.85
C GLU A 122 12.98 -26.04 -23.57
N ARG A 123 12.63 -26.72 -22.47
CA ARG A 123 11.27 -26.88 -21.93
C ARG A 123 10.87 -25.61 -21.15
N GLY A 124 9.67 -25.09 -21.40
CA GLY A 124 9.10 -23.91 -20.75
C GLY A 124 7.91 -23.35 -21.54
N VAL A 125 7.11 -22.44 -20.99
CA VAL A 125 5.86 -21.96 -21.61
C VAL A 125 6.10 -20.70 -22.43
N LEU A 126 6.48 -19.60 -21.77
CA LEU A 126 6.67 -18.28 -22.40
C LEU A 126 8.11 -17.79 -22.18
N ARG A 127 8.82 -17.45 -23.26
CA ARG A 127 10.19 -16.91 -23.17
C ARG A 127 10.18 -15.44 -22.79
N ARG A 128 11.02 -15.04 -21.82
CA ARG A 128 11.14 -13.66 -21.32
C ARG A 128 11.62 -12.67 -22.37
N GLU A 129 12.58 -13.07 -23.19
CA GLU A 129 13.17 -12.18 -24.19
C GLU A 129 12.33 -12.04 -25.47
N TRP A 130 11.32 -12.89 -25.67
CA TRP A 130 10.58 -12.90 -26.94
C TRP A 130 9.81 -11.59 -27.18
N PRO A 131 9.08 -11.01 -26.19
CA PRO A 131 8.49 -9.68 -26.33
C PRO A 131 9.53 -8.60 -26.65
N LEU A 132 10.71 -8.67 -26.01
CA LEU A 132 11.82 -7.74 -26.22
C LEU A 132 12.36 -7.76 -27.65
N LYS A 133 12.19 -8.88 -28.37
CA LYS A 133 12.53 -8.97 -29.80
C LYS A 133 11.88 -7.85 -30.59
N TYR A 134 10.59 -7.58 -30.39
CA TYR A 134 9.82 -6.65 -31.22
C TYR A 134 9.68 -5.24 -30.62
N THR A 135 10.08 -5.05 -29.36
CA THR A 135 10.07 -3.73 -28.71
C THR A 135 11.46 -3.09 -28.64
N GLN A 136 12.55 -3.87 -28.71
CA GLN A 136 13.92 -3.36 -28.52
C GLN A 136 14.92 -3.77 -29.60
N LYS A 137 14.76 -4.94 -30.24
CA LYS A 137 15.81 -5.52 -31.12
C LYS A 137 15.47 -5.45 -32.61
N VAL A 138 14.24 -5.81 -33.00
CA VAL A 138 13.80 -5.92 -34.40
C VAL A 138 12.78 -4.81 -34.69
N PRO A 139 13.10 -3.86 -35.58
CA PRO A 139 12.20 -2.77 -35.89
C PRO A 139 11.06 -3.21 -36.80
N ALA A 140 9.89 -2.60 -36.61
CA ALA A 140 8.78 -2.74 -37.55
C ALA A 140 9.05 -1.94 -38.84
N LEU A 141 9.72 -0.79 -38.70
CA LEU A 141 10.00 0.15 -39.79
C LEU A 141 11.40 0.76 -39.62
N ILE A 142 12.14 0.87 -40.72
CA ILE A 142 13.39 1.62 -40.82
C ILE A 142 13.14 2.82 -41.74
N VAL A 143 13.44 4.02 -41.25
CA VAL A 143 13.19 5.28 -41.95
C VAL A 143 14.53 5.89 -42.33
N LEU A 144 14.77 6.02 -43.63
CA LEU A 144 15.94 6.69 -44.20
C LEU A 144 15.60 8.14 -44.49
N PHE A 145 16.33 9.06 -43.85
CA PHE A 145 16.27 10.49 -44.14
C PHE A 145 17.36 10.87 -45.14
N MET A 146 16.98 11.60 -46.18
CA MET A 146 17.89 12.08 -47.21
C MET A 146 17.57 13.54 -47.57
N ALA A 147 18.60 14.37 -47.69
CA ALA A 147 18.44 15.74 -48.19
C ALA A 147 18.45 15.74 -49.72
N LEU A 148 17.29 15.98 -50.33
CA LEU A 148 17.07 15.88 -51.77
C LEU A 148 15.98 16.86 -52.21
N GLU A 149 16.36 17.79 -53.08
CA GLU A 149 15.43 18.71 -53.73
C GLU A 149 14.95 18.13 -55.07
N TRP A 150 13.73 18.51 -55.48
CA TRP A 150 13.17 18.04 -56.75
C TRP A 150 13.82 18.69 -57.96
N ASP A 151 14.47 19.84 -57.83
CA ASP A 151 15.15 20.61 -58.88
C ASP A 151 16.68 20.47 -58.83
N ASP A 152 17.19 19.48 -58.10
CA ASP A 152 18.63 19.32 -57.87
C ASP A 152 19.41 19.05 -59.17
N ALA A 153 20.53 19.77 -59.36
CA ALA A 153 21.38 19.67 -60.54
C ALA A 153 22.03 18.27 -60.66
N SER A 154 22.26 17.60 -59.53
CA SER A 154 22.82 16.24 -59.47
C SER A 154 21.75 15.17 -59.20
N TRP A 155 20.53 15.34 -59.75
CA TRP A 155 19.39 14.42 -59.53
C TRP A 155 19.77 12.95 -59.73
N HIS A 156 20.42 12.62 -60.85
CA HIS A 156 20.78 11.24 -61.19
C HIS A 156 21.74 10.60 -60.17
N GLU A 157 22.71 11.36 -59.65
CA GLU A 157 23.66 10.87 -58.65
C GLU A 157 22.96 10.61 -57.32
N LYS A 158 22.15 11.57 -56.84
CA LYS A 158 21.41 11.41 -55.58
C LYS A 158 20.35 10.31 -55.66
N LYS A 159 19.75 10.11 -56.84
CA LYS A 159 18.83 9.00 -57.12
C LYS A 159 19.54 7.65 -57.00
N SER A 160 20.75 7.51 -57.56
CA SER A 160 21.57 6.30 -57.42
C SER A 160 22.07 6.10 -55.98
N GLU A 161 22.40 7.19 -55.27
CA GLU A 161 22.75 7.15 -53.85
C GLU A 161 21.58 6.64 -52.99
N ALA A 162 20.35 7.09 -53.27
CA ALA A 162 19.13 6.63 -52.61
C ALA A 162 18.90 5.13 -52.84
N GLU A 163 19.03 4.66 -54.08
CA GLU A 163 18.91 3.24 -54.41
C GLU A 163 19.94 2.40 -53.64
N SER A 164 21.21 2.79 -53.68
CA SER A 164 22.29 2.06 -53.00
C SER A 164 22.06 1.97 -51.48
N LYS A 165 21.65 3.06 -50.84
CA LYS A 165 21.34 3.10 -49.41
C LYS A 165 20.10 2.26 -49.07
N VAL A 166 19.05 2.34 -49.89
CA VAL A 166 17.82 1.54 -49.70
C VAL A 166 18.11 0.05 -49.84
N GLU A 167 18.90 -0.35 -50.84
CA GLU A 167 19.26 -1.75 -51.07
C GLU A 167 20.15 -2.29 -49.95
N SER A 168 21.12 -1.51 -49.47
CA SER A 168 21.95 -1.87 -48.31
C SER A 168 21.11 -2.15 -47.06
N ILE A 169 20.17 -1.24 -46.73
CA ILE A 169 19.27 -1.41 -45.58
C ILE A 169 18.32 -2.60 -45.80
N ARG A 170 17.80 -2.77 -47.02
CA ARG A 170 16.93 -3.88 -47.38
C ARG A 170 17.65 -5.21 -47.20
N ALA A 171 18.88 -5.34 -47.68
CA ALA A 171 19.71 -6.53 -47.51
C ALA A 171 19.98 -6.83 -46.01
N ALA A 172 20.27 -5.81 -45.21
CA ALA A 172 20.45 -5.96 -43.77
C ALA A 172 19.16 -6.42 -43.05
N SER A 173 17.98 -5.95 -43.49
CA SER A 173 16.69 -6.25 -42.86
C SER A 173 15.91 -7.44 -43.44
N ALA A 174 16.34 -7.99 -44.59
CA ALA A 174 15.62 -9.02 -45.35
C ALA A 174 15.23 -10.23 -44.48
N ARG A 175 16.09 -10.59 -43.52
CA ARG A 175 15.88 -11.72 -42.60
C ARG A 175 14.71 -11.54 -41.64
N HIS A 176 14.40 -10.29 -41.27
CA HIS A 176 13.37 -9.99 -40.28
C HIS A 176 12.08 -9.49 -40.95
N GLY A 177 12.16 -9.02 -42.20
CA GLY A 177 11.04 -8.49 -42.96
C GLY A 177 10.57 -7.12 -42.48
N SER A 178 11.47 -6.32 -41.89
CA SER A 178 11.18 -4.94 -41.50
C SER A 178 10.82 -4.12 -42.73
N ARG A 179 9.85 -3.21 -42.59
CA ARG A 179 9.48 -2.31 -43.69
C ARG A 179 10.49 -1.16 -43.80
N LEU A 180 10.56 -0.54 -44.96
CA LEU A 180 11.41 0.61 -45.23
C LEU A 180 10.55 1.81 -45.67
N ALA A 181 10.93 3.01 -45.22
CA ALA A 181 10.39 4.27 -45.70
C ALA A 181 11.51 5.25 -46.02
N LEU A 182 11.34 6.05 -47.06
CA LEU A 182 12.25 7.11 -47.49
C LEU A 182 11.60 8.46 -47.20
N VAL A 183 12.32 9.33 -46.51
CA VAL A 183 11.88 10.67 -46.15
C VAL A 183 12.85 11.69 -46.73
N LEU A 184 12.35 12.52 -47.64
CA LEU A 184 13.11 13.59 -48.28
C LEU A 184 13.00 14.86 -47.45
N LEU A 185 14.14 15.45 -47.13
CA LEU A 185 14.27 16.72 -46.42
C LEU A 185 14.54 17.81 -47.44
N GLN A 186 13.62 18.77 -47.53
CA GLN A 186 13.66 19.89 -48.48
C GLN A 186 13.78 21.21 -47.74
N GLU A 187 14.76 22.03 -48.06
CA GLU A 187 14.92 23.36 -47.48
C GLU A 187 13.98 24.38 -48.14
N ARG A 188 13.65 24.15 -49.42
CA ARG A 188 12.73 24.99 -50.20
C ARG A 188 11.33 24.37 -50.23
N SER A 189 10.36 25.04 -49.63
CA SER A 189 8.95 24.63 -49.73
C SER A 189 8.35 25.16 -51.04
N LEU A 190 8.18 24.30 -52.05
CA LEU A 190 7.44 24.66 -53.26
C LEU A 190 5.92 24.72 -52.95
N PRO A 191 5.19 25.76 -53.39
CA PRO A 191 3.78 25.95 -52.99
C PRO A 191 2.76 25.02 -53.66
N HIS A 192 3.14 24.25 -54.69
CA HIS A 192 2.26 23.34 -55.43
C HIS A 192 2.99 22.08 -55.88
N PRO A 193 2.30 20.93 -56.04
CA PRO A 193 2.89 19.76 -56.68
C PRO A 193 3.08 20.07 -58.17
N ASP A 194 4.30 20.44 -58.55
CA ASP A 194 4.68 20.49 -59.96
C ASP A 194 4.58 19.08 -60.57
N GLU A 195 4.16 18.96 -61.83
CA GLU A 195 4.14 17.68 -62.57
C GLU A 195 5.49 16.96 -62.45
N MET A 196 6.58 17.73 -62.47
CA MET A 196 7.95 17.27 -62.25
C MET A 196 8.16 16.56 -60.91
N ALA A 197 7.60 17.07 -59.82
CA ALA A 197 7.75 16.45 -58.50
C ALA A 197 7.04 15.10 -58.44
N THR A 198 5.86 14.99 -59.07
CA THR A 198 5.13 13.71 -59.22
C THR A 198 5.88 12.71 -60.09
N GLU A 199 6.44 13.14 -61.22
CA GLU A 199 7.22 12.29 -62.12
C GLU A 199 8.49 11.78 -61.44
N ARG A 200 9.27 12.69 -60.83
CA ARG A 200 10.51 12.35 -60.10
C ARG A 200 10.24 11.48 -58.88
N ALA A 201 9.13 11.70 -58.16
CA ALA A 201 8.72 10.84 -57.06
C ALA A 201 8.40 9.42 -57.54
N ALA A 202 7.68 9.27 -58.66
CA ALA A 202 7.41 7.97 -59.27
C ALA A 202 8.69 7.27 -59.75
N GLU A 203 9.61 8.03 -60.36
CA GLU A 203 10.92 7.57 -60.81
C GLU A 203 11.77 7.02 -59.65
N LEU A 204 11.82 7.75 -58.54
CA LEU A 204 12.54 7.37 -57.32
C LEU A 204 11.92 6.14 -56.65
N CYS A 205 10.58 6.07 -56.59
CA CYS A 205 9.86 4.91 -56.06
C CYS A 205 10.11 3.65 -56.88
N SER A 206 10.09 3.77 -58.22
CA SER A 206 10.36 2.67 -59.13
C SER A 206 11.78 2.13 -58.93
N GLN A 207 12.79 3.01 -58.92
CA GLN A 207 14.19 2.59 -58.78
C GLN A 207 14.49 2.02 -57.39
N CYS A 208 13.97 2.64 -56.32
CA CYS A 208 14.15 2.12 -54.96
C CYS A 208 13.24 0.92 -54.63
N GLN A 209 12.38 0.48 -55.56
CA GLN A 209 11.34 -0.54 -55.36
C GLN A 209 10.49 -0.26 -54.11
N LEU A 210 10.03 0.98 -53.95
CA LEU A 210 9.18 1.45 -52.86
C LEU A 210 7.77 1.73 -53.38
N SER A 211 6.77 1.50 -52.55
CA SER A 211 5.42 1.97 -52.84
C SER A 211 5.31 3.48 -52.57
N PRO A 212 4.39 4.19 -53.25
CA PRO A 212 4.17 5.62 -52.99
C PRO A 212 3.84 5.95 -51.53
N LYS A 213 3.28 5.00 -50.76
CA LYS A 213 2.99 5.15 -49.33
C LYS A 213 4.22 5.07 -48.43
N GLN A 214 5.40 4.80 -48.98
CA GLN A 214 6.68 4.70 -48.26
C GLN A 214 7.61 5.88 -48.56
N LEU A 215 7.21 6.81 -49.43
CA LEU A 215 7.96 8.02 -49.74
C LEU A 215 7.24 9.22 -49.09
N PHE A 216 7.98 10.01 -48.32
CA PHE A 216 7.46 11.21 -47.66
C PHE A 216 8.38 12.39 -47.93
N VAL A 217 7.80 13.59 -47.93
CA VAL A 217 8.53 14.85 -48.11
C VAL A 217 8.28 15.73 -46.89
N LEU A 218 9.37 16.27 -46.33
CA LEU A 218 9.35 17.12 -45.15
C LEU A 218 10.08 18.44 -45.45
N PRO A 219 9.41 19.59 -45.32
CA PRO A 219 10.09 20.87 -45.36
C PRO A 219 10.92 21.06 -44.08
N THR A 220 12.15 21.53 -44.25
CA THR A 220 13.13 21.79 -43.18
C THR A 220 13.07 23.25 -42.71
N SER A 221 12.32 24.11 -43.41
CA SER A 221 12.04 25.50 -43.08
C SER A 221 10.57 25.66 -42.63
N GLY A 222 10.34 26.45 -41.56
CA GLY A 222 8.99 26.75 -41.04
C GLY A 222 8.53 25.87 -39.85
N ASP A 223 7.22 25.89 -39.56
CA ASP A 223 6.62 25.09 -38.49
C ASP A 223 6.50 23.60 -38.90
N MET A 224 7.39 22.78 -38.36
CA MET A 224 7.46 21.35 -38.64
C MET A 224 6.42 20.51 -37.89
N GLN A 225 5.72 21.04 -36.88
CA GLN A 225 4.89 20.21 -36.00
C GLN A 225 3.74 19.51 -36.75
N GLY A 226 3.07 20.22 -37.66
CA GLY A 226 1.98 19.64 -38.46
C GLY A 226 2.46 18.53 -39.40
N TYR A 227 3.63 18.71 -40.04
CA TYR A 227 4.21 17.70 -40.92
C TYR A 227 4.73 16.49 -40.16
N VAL A 228 5.38 16.71 -39.01
CA VAL A 228 5.83 15.63 -38.13
C VAL A 228 4.65 14.81 -37.63
N SER A 229 3.53 15.43 -37.25
CA SER A 229 2.32 14.70 -36.84
C SER A 229 1.75 13.83 -37.97
N LYS A 230 1.75 14.32 -39.23
CA LYS A 230 1.32 13.54 -40.39
C LYS A 230 2.27 12.38 -40.68
N LEU A 231 3.57 12.64 -40.59
CA LEU A 231 4.61 11.62 -40.75
C LEU A 231 4.43 10.52 -39.69
N GLU A 232 4.29 10.88 -38.41
CA GLU A 232 4.08 9.93 -37.32
C GLU A 232 2.89 8.99 -37.58
N SER A 233 1.76 9.52 -38.04
CA SER A 233 0.59 8.72 -38.42
C SER A 233 0.89 7.75 -39.56
N ALA A 234 1.60 8.20 -40.60
CA ALA A 234 1.96 7.35 -41.72
C ALA A 234 2.98 6.26 -41.34
N LEU A 235 3.97 6.60 -40.51
CA LEU A 235 4.92 5.64 -39.95
C LEU A 235 4.21 4.59 -39.08
N HIS A 236 3.19 5.00 -38.32
CA HIS A 236 2.35 4.10 -37.54
C HIS A 236 1.60 3.10 -38.41
N GLU A 237 0.95 3.55 -39.49
CA GLU A 237 0.24 2.67 -40.43
C GLU A 237 1.18 1.65 -41.10
N LEU A 238 2.37 2.11 -41.51
CA LEU A 238 3.39 1.22 -42.08
C LEU A 238 3.82 0.16 -41.05
N ALA A 239 4.08 0.56 -39.81
CA ALA A 239 4.43 -0.36 -38.73
C ALA A 239 3.28 -1.34 -38.39
N GLN A 240 2.02 -0.91 -38.41
CA GLN A 240 0.87 -1.81 -38.24
C GLN A 240 0.84 -2.91 -39.30
N GLY A 241 1.14 -2.57 -40.56
CA GLY A 241 1.19 -3.55 -41.63
C GLY A 241 2.31 -4.58 -41.47
N PHE A 242 3.44 -4.23 -40.84
CA PHE A 242 4.48 -5.21 -40.47
C PHE A 242 3.92 -6.25 -39.48
N TYR A 243 3.26 -5.80 -38.41
CA TYR A 243 2.69 -6.70 -37.42
C TYR A 243 1.53 -7.53 -38.00
N GLN A 244 0.73 -6.97 -38.90
CA GLN A 244 -0.31 -7.72 -39.62
C GLN A 244 0.28 -8.88 -40.43
N GLN A 245 1.40 -8.66 -41.12
CA GLN A 245 2.09 -9.72 -41.84
C GLN A 245 2.62 -10.79 -40.86
N LYS A 246 3.24 -10.39 -39.74
CA LYS A 246 3.71 -11.35 -38.72
C LYS A 246 2.59 -12.16 -38.08
N ILE A 247 1.41 -11.56 -37.87
CA ILE A 247 0.21 -12.27 -37.39
C ILE A 247 -0.24 -13.30 -38.44
N LYS A 248 -0.23 -12.94 -39.73
CA LYS A 248 -0.56 -13.86 -40.82
C LYS A 248 0.44 -15.01 -40.87
N ASP A 249 1.74 -14.72 -40.81
CA ASP A 249 2.81 -15.73 -40.80
C ASP A 249 2.65 -16.71 -39.63
N GLU A 250 2.32 -16.21 -38.43
CA GLU A 250 2.11 -17.05 -37.24
C GLU A 250 0.84 -17.92 -37.37
N ARG A 251 -0.26 -17.36 -37.92
CA ARG A 251 -1.49 -18.14 -38.20
C ARG A 251 -1.27 -19.18 -39.28
N GLU A 252 -0.50 -18.87 -40.32
CA GLU A 252 -0.18 -19.83 -41.36
C GLU A 252 0.77 -20.92 -40.85
N ALA A 253 1.72 -20.59 -39.97
CA ALA A 253 2.54 -21.58 -39.29
C ALA A 253 1.69 -22.50 -38.40
N GLN A 254 0.68 -21.96 -37.72
CA GLN A 254 -0.32 -22.74 -36.98
C GLN A 254 -1.12 -23.66 -37.91
N LYS A 255 -1.44 -23.24 -39.14
CA LYS A 255 -2.15 -24.07 -40.12
C LYS A 255 -1.27 -25.15 -40.76
N ARG A 256 -0.02 -24.82 -41.11
CA ARG A 256 0.88 -25.67 -41.92
C ARG A 256 1.42 -26.88 -41.18
N GLY A 257 1.50 -26.87 -39.84
CA GLY A 257 1.85 -28.09 -39.07
C GLY A 257 3.19 -28.77 -39.40
N GLU A 258 4.05 -28.11 -40.20
CA GLU A 258 5.27 -28.64 -40.80
C GLU A 258 6.53 -27.97 -40.26
N LEU A 259 7.64 -28.70 -40.42
CA LEU A 259 8.95 -28.50 -39.83
C LEU A 259 9.71 -27.30 -40.44
N VAL A 260 9.18 -26.08 -40.39
CA VAL A 260 9.99 -24.88 -40.63
C VAL A 260 10.64 -24.50 -39.31
N ALA A 261 11.97 -24.47 -39.29
CA ALA A 261 12.82 -24.33 -38.11
C ALA A 261 12.61 -23.06 -37.25
N GLU A 262 11.57 -22.25 -37.46
CA GLU A 262 11.37 -20.98 -36.75
C GLU A 262 9.97 -20.59 -36.34
N THR A 263 8.94 -21.37 -36.65
CA THR A 263 7.58 -20.96 -36.28
C THR A 263 6.93 -22.06 -35.47
N ILE A 264 6.32 -21.64 -34.39
CA ILE A 264 5.90 -22.49 -33.29
C ILE A 264 4.99 -23.57 -33.81
N ARG A 265 5.32 -24.82 -33.50
CA ARG A 265 4.45 -25.96 -33.76
C ARG A 265 3.12 -25.70 -33.07
N ALA A 266 2.02 -25.72 -33.79
CA ALA A 266 0.80 -26.28 -33.26
C ALA A 266 0.03 -26.77 -34.44
N ARG A 267 -0.44 -27.99 -34.35
CA ARG A 267 -1.67 -28.34 -35.01
C ARG A 267 -2.73 -28.49 -33.92
N SER A 268 -3.99 -28.43 -34.29
CA SER A 268 -5.01 -29.27 -33.66
C SER A 268 -4.89 -30.70 -34.22
N ILE A 269 -3.72 -31.34 -34.06
CA ILE A 269 -3.67 -32.81 -34.06
C ILE A 269 -4.09 -33.21 -32.64
N PRO A 270 -4.84 -34.31 -32.44
CA PRO A 270 -4.78 -34.97 -31.14
C PRO A 270 -3.30 -35.14 -30.71
N ASN A 271 -2.91 -34.61 -29.54
CA ASN A 271 -1.54 -34.62 -28.94
C ASN A 271 -0.71 -33.32 -28.96
N ASN A 272 -1.31 -32.15 -29.22
CA ASN A 272 -0.58 -30.88 -29.08
C ASN A 272 -0.49 -30.47 -27.60
N SER A 273 0.72 -30.18 -27.07
CA SER A 273 0.87 -29.89 -25.64
C SER A 273 0.26 -28.55 -25.25
N VAL A 274 -0.40 -28.49 -24.10
CA VAL A 274 -1.04 -27.27 -23.57
C VAL A 274 -0.07 -26.06 -23.52
N PRO A 275 1.19 -26.18 -23.04
CA PRO A 275 2.13 -25.06 -23.02
C PRO A 275 2.38 -24.43 -24.39
N LEU A 276 2.32 -25.24 -25.45
CA LEU A 276 2.59 -24.84 -26.81
C LEU A 276 1.45 -23.97 -27.38
N VAL A 277 0.21 -24.39 -27.13
CA VAL A 277 -1.00 -23.64 -27.52
C VAL A 277 -1.05 -22.29 -26.80
N VAL A 278 -0.82 -22.28 -25.49
CA VAL A 278 -0.76 -21.05 -24.67
C VAL A 278 0.29 -20.09 -25.24
N ARG A 279 1.47 -20.60 -25.63
CA ARG A 279 2.55 -19.79 -26.21
C ARG A 279 2.13 -19.12 -27.53
N GLN A 280 1.47 -19.84 -28.42
CA GLN A 280 1.04 -19.26 -29.69
C GLN A 280 -0.02 -18.18 -29.50
N LEU A 281 -1.04 -18.48 -28.69
CA LEU A 281 -2.12 -17.53 -28.40
C LEU A 281 -1.57 -16.26 -27.75
N PHE A 282 -0.60 -16.40 -26.82
CA PHE A 282 0.09 -15.26 -26.24
C PHE A 282 0.80 -14.40 -27.30
N LYS A 283 1.50 -15.01 -28.25
CA LYS A 283 2.22 -14.27 -29.30
C LYS A 283 1.28 -13.56 -30.26
N LEU A 284 0.19 -14.22 -30.66
CA LEU A 284 -0.86 -13.60 -31.46
C LEU A 284 -1.48 -12.41 -30.72
N ALA A 285 -1.71 -12.55 -29.41
CA ALA A 285 -2.24 -11.48 -28.58
C ALA A 285 -1.25 -10.29 -28.50
N PHE A 286 0.02 -10.55 -28.19
CA PHE A 286 1.03 -9.50 -28.06
C PHE A 286 1.33 -8.77 -29.38
N LEU A 287 1.38 -9.49 -30.51
CA LEU A 287 1.54 -8.86 -31.82
C LEU A 287 0.31 -8.02 -32.20
N SER A 288 -0.90 -8.45 -31.79
CA SER A 288 -2.12 -7.65 -31.98
C SER A 288 -2.09 -6.39 -31.11
N GLU A 289 -1.55 -6.47 -29.89
CA GLU A 289 -1.32 -5.31 -29.01
C GLU A 289 -0.34 -4.31 -29.64
N LEU A 290 0.79 -4.78 -30.21
CA LEU A 290 1.74 -3.96 -30.96
C LEU A 290 1.11 -3.34 -32.22
N LYS A 291 0.22 -4.06 -32.91
CA LYS A 291 -0.58 -3.54 -34.03
C LYS A 291 -1.62 -2.50 -33.57
N GLN A 292 -1.90 -2.37 -32.26
CA GLN A 292 -2.99 -1.57 -31.71
C GLN A 292 -4.40 -2.10 -31.99
N ASP A 293 -4.51 -3.40 -32.30
CA ASP A 293 -5.79 -4.13 -32.35
C ASP A 293 -6.05 -4.77 -30.97
N THR A 294 -6.51 -3.92 -30.05
CA THR A 294 -6.66 -4.26 -28.63
C THR A 294 -7.80 -5.25 -28.37
N HIS A 295 -8.86 -5.25 -29.19
CA HIS A 295 -9.94 -6.24 -29.08
C HIS A 295 -9.49 -7.64 -29.51
N THR A 296 -8.77 -7.77 -30.64
CA THR A 296 -8.20 -9.06 -31.05
C THR A 296 -7.14 -9.53 -30.06
N ALA A 297 -6.34 -8.62 -29.50
CA ALA A 297 -5.40 -8.95 -28.43
C ALA A 297 -6.11 -9.54 -27.22
N LEU A 298 -7.15 -8.87 -26.71
CA LEU A 298 -7.94 -9.33 -25.57
C LEU A 298 -8.56 -10.71 -25.82
N ARG A 299 -9.10 -10.96 -27.02
CA ARG A 299 -9.66 -12.27 -27.39
C ARG A 299 -8.61 -13.39 -27.32
N ASN A 300 -7.42 -13.16 -27.88
CA ASN A 300 -6.36 -14.17 -27.86
C ASN A 300 -5.79 -14.39 -26.46
N TYR A 301 -5.69 -13.34 -25.62
CA TYR A 301 -5.32 -13.49 -24.21
C TYR A 301 -6.36 -14.29 -23.43
N LYS A 302 -7.66 -14.01 -23.65
CA LYS A 302 -8.77 -14.79 -23.06
C LYS A 302 -8.67 -16.26 -23.43
N LEU A 303 -8.47 -16.58 -24.71
CA LEU A 303 -8.30 -17.96 -25.16
C LEU A 303 -7.09 -18.64 -24.51
N ALA A 304 -5.94 -17.95 -24.42
CA ALA A 304 -4.75 -18.50 -23.74
C ALA A 304 -5.03 -18.79 -22.26
N TYR A 305 -5.75 -17.90 -21.58
CA TYR A 305 -6.14 -18.05 -20.19
C TYR A 305 -7.11 -19.23 -19.98
N GLU A 306 -8.06 -19.42 -20.89
CA GLU A 306 -8.99 -20.54 -20.88
C GLU A 306 -8.25 -21.87 -21.07
N GLN A 307 -7.26 -21.94 -21.97
CA GLN A 307 -6.43 -23.14 -22.12
C GLN A 307 -5.69 -23.50 -20.82
N CYS A 308 -5.18 -22.50 -20.09
CA CYS A 308 -4.56 -22.72 -18.78
C CYS A 308 -5.56 -23.17 -17.72
N ARG A 309 -6.82 -22.70 -17.79
CA ARG A 309 -7.90 -23.08 -16.86
C ARG A 309 -8.35 -24.51 -17.09
N ASP A 310 -8.62 -24.87 -18.34
CA ASP A 310 -9.29 -26.12 -18.70
C ASP A 310 -8.37 -27.35 -18.59
N HIS A 311 -7.06 -27.15 -18.74
CA HIS A 311 -6.07 -28.22 -18.69
C HIS A 311 -5.15 -28.11 -17.48
N GLN A 312 -5.65 -27.67 -16.34
CA GLN A 312 -4.82 -27.50 -15.15
C GLN A 312 -4.20 -28.82 -14.66
N ASP A 313 -4.96 -29.92 -14.68
CA ASP A 313 -4.49 -31.22 -14.19
C ASP A 313 -3.44 -31.86 -15.11
N ALA A 314 -3.27 -31.32 -16.32
CA ALA A 314 -2.24 -31.75 -17.26
C ALA A 314 -0.84 -31.21 -16.91
N TRP A 315 -0.71 -30.31 -15.92
CA TRP A 315 0.56 -29.72 -15.53
C TRP A 315 1.24 -30.52 -14.41
N GLU A 316 2.51 -30.86 -14.61
CA GLU A 316 3.33 -31.54 -13.60
C GLU A 316 3.61 -30.64 -12.39
N ALA A 317 3.74 -31.27 -11.20
CA ALA A 317 4.03 -30.59 -9.93
C ALA A 317 5.18 -29.58 -10.01
N ILE A 318 6.23 -29.93 -10.76
CA ILE A 318 7.45 -29.14 -10.94
C ILE A 318 7.25 -27.86 -11.77
N ASP A 319 6.21 -27.84 -12.61
CA ASP A 319 5.92 -26.76 -13.56
C ASP A 319 4.79 -25.84 -13.05
N LEU A 320 4.13 -26.15 -11.93
CA LEU A 320 3.05 -25.33 -11.36
C LEU A 320 3.46 -23.87 -11.10
N PHE A 321 4.69 -23.63 -10.65
CA PHE A 321 5.16 -22.27 -10.36
C PHE A 321 5.31 -21.44 -11.65
N GLU A 322 5.81 -22.06 -12.72
CA GLU A 322 5.88 -21.45 -14.06
C GLU A 322 4.47 -21.21 -14.61
N TRP A 323 3.59 -22.21 -14.53
CA TRP A 323 2.20 -22.08 -14.94
C TRP A 323 1.47 -20.94 -14.22
N ARG A 324 1.56 -20.84 -12.89
CA ARG A 324 0.98 -19.73 -12.11
C ARG A 324 1.48 -18.37 -12.54
N SER A 325 2.78 -18.28 -12.85
CA SER A 325 3.39 -17.05 -13.34
C SER A 325 2.80 -16.64 -14.70
N VAL A 326 2.58 -17.60 -15.60
CA VAL A 326 1.96 -17.38 -16.91
C VAL A 326 0.48 -17.01 -16.77
N VAL A 327 -0.29 -17.71 -15.94
CA VAL A 327 -1.70 -17.38 -15.71
C VAL A 327 -1.86 -15.98 -15.13
N GLY A 328 -1.02 -15.61 -14.16
CA GLY A 328 -1.00 -14.26 -13.59
C GLY A 328 -0.66 -13.19 -14.63
N LEU A 329 0.31 -13.46 -15.51
CA LEU A 329 0.65 -12.58 -16.63
C LEU A 329 -0.53 -12.37 -17.61
N LEU A 330 -1.22 -13.45 -17.97
CA LEU A 330 -2.39 -13.40 -18.85
C LEU A 330 -3.52 -12.60 -18.21
N ASN A 331 -3.80 -12.85 -16.93
CA ASN A 331 -4.82 -12.10 -16.19
C ASN A 331 -4.50 -10.61 -16.10
N TYR A 332 -3.23 -10.26 -15.84
CA TYR A 332 -2.76 -8.88 -15.85
C TYR A 332 -3.05 -8.21 -17.20
N LYS A 333 -2.65 -8.84 -18.32
CA LYS A 333 -2.86 -8.29 -19.66
C LYS A 333 -4.33 -8.15 -20.03
N MET A 334 -5.17 -9.09 -19.60
CA MET A 334 -6.62 -8.98 -19.78
C MET A 334 -7.20 -7.79 -19.01
N CYS A 335 -6.82 -7.61 -17.74
CA CYS A 335 -7.31 -6.50 -16.92
C CYS A 335 -6.83 -5.13 -17.45
N ASP A 336 -5.55 -5.05 -17.85
CA ASP A 336 -4.95 -3.84 -18.44
C ASP A 336 -5.70 -3.40 -19.71
N LEU A 337 -6.00 -4.34 -20.61
CA LEU A 337 -6.79 -4.06 -21.81
C LEU A 337 -8.24 -3.67 -21.50
N CYS A 338 -8.89 -4.29 -20.52
CA CYS A 338 -10.23 -3.87 -20.09
C CYS A 338 -10.23 -2.45 -19.53
N PHE A 339 -9.21 -2.06 -18.74
CA PHE A 339 -9.07 -0.68 -18.28
C PHE A 339 -8.82 0.29 -19.44
N LEU A 340 -8.01 -0.09 -20.42
CA LEU A 340 -7.79 0.69 -21.63
C LEU A 340 -9.08 0.89 -22.45
N HIS A 341 -9.97 -0.10 -22.48
CA HIS A 341 -11.29 -0.04 -23.12
C HIS A 341 -12.33 0.72 -22.29
N SER A 342 -11.94 1.32 -21.16
CA SER A 342 -12.85 1.93 -20.19
C SER A 342 -13.92 0.97 -19.63
N THR A 343 -13.69 -0.35 -19.72
CA THR A 343 -14.59 -1.40 -19.18
C THR A 343 -14.13 -1.87 -17.80
N ALA A 344 -14.06 -0.94 -16.84
CA ALA A 344 -13.57 -1.22 -15.48
C ALA A 344 -14.35 -2.33 -14.76
N LEU A 345 -15.66 -2.44 -14.99
CA LEU A 345 -16.49 -3.50 -14.40
C LEU A 345 -16.10 -4.88 -14.93
N GLU A 346 -15.72 -4.99 -16.21
CA GLU A 346 -15.22 -6.25 -16.77
C GLU A 346 -13.86 -6.62 -16.17
N ALA A 347 -12.97 -5.66 -15.98
CA ALA A 347 -11.67 -5.88 -15.32
C ALA A 347 -11.86 -6.40 -13.88
N ILE A 348 -12.75 -5.77 -13.12
CA ILE A 348 -13.07 -6.17 -11.75
C ILE A 348 -13.72 -7.56 -11.72
N THR A 349 -14.65 -7.83 -12.63
CA THR A 349 -15.32 -9.15 -12.74
C THR A 349 -14.31 -10.24 -13.10
N GLN A 350 -13.41 -9.94 -14.03
CA GLN A 350 -12.31 -10.83 -14.40
C GLN A 350 -11.40 -11.12 -13.20
N MET A 351 -11.03 -10.11 -12.40
CA MET A 351 -10.23 -10.32 -11.20
C MET A 351 -10.94 -11.18 -10.16
N ARG A 352 -12.23 -10.94 -9.89
CA ARG A 352 -13.01 -11.80 -8.97
C ARG A 352 -13.08 -13.24 -9.47
N ARG A 353 -13.30 -13.44 -10.78
CA ARG A 353 -13.29 -14.77 -11.40
C ARG A 353 -11.92 -15.43 -11.27
N HIS A 354 -10.85 -14.67 -11.46
CA HIS A 354 -9.48 -15.16 -11.29
C HIS A 354 -9.23 -15.64 -9.85
N GLN A 355 -9.67 -14.88 -8.85
CA GLN A 355 -9.59 -15.28 -7.45
C GLN A 355 -10.38 -16.57 -7.19
N GLN A 356 -11.66 -16.63 -7.58
CA GLN A 356 -12.49 -17.83 -7.42
C GLN A 356 -11.90 -19.08 -8.08
N LEU A 357 -11.32 -18.92 -9.28
CA LEU A 357 -10.77 -20.05 -10.02
C LEU A 357 -9.39 -20.49 -9.55
N PHE A 358 -8.58 -19.62 -8.95
CA PHE A 358 -7.16 -19.92 -8.72
C PHE A 358 -6.67 -19.68 -7.30
N PHE A 359 -7.43 -19.06 -6.40
CA PHE A 359 -7.00 -18.77 -5.02
C PHE A 359 -7.40 -19.87 -4.02
N ASP A 360 -8.38 -20.69 -4.36
CA ASP A 360 -8.86 -21.79 -3.51
C ASP A 360 -8.30 -23.16 -3.96
N LYS A 361 -7.31 -23.16 -4.85
CA LYS A 361 -6.74 -24.38 -5.43
C LYS A 361 -5.53 -24.87 -4.62
N ASN A 362 -5.15 -26.13 -4.84
CA ASN A 362 -4.03 -26.76 -4.15
C ASN A 362 -2.72 -25.98 -4.40
N PRO A 363 -1.99 -25.53 -3.36
CA PRO A 363 -0.67 -24.88 -3.50
C PRO A 363 0.36 -25.72 -4.27
N GLY A 364 0.20 -27.04 -4.26
CA GLY A 364 1.14 -27.99 -4.83
C GLY A 364 2.13 -28.49 -3.78
N VAL A 365 2.99 -29.44 -4.16
CA VAL A 365 3.91 -30.13 -3.25
C VAL A 365 5.39 -29.83 -3.51
N TYR A 366 5.70 -29.12 -4.60
CA TYR A 366 7.06 -28.91 -5.08
C TYR A 366 7.48 -27.43 -4.92
N PRO A 367 8.69 -27.13 -4.39
CA PRO A 367 9.76 -28.09 -4.07
C PRO A 367 9.52 -28.86 -2.75
N THR A 368 8.82 -28.26 -1.80
CA THR A 368 8.21 -28.95 -0.65
C THR A 368 6.82 -28.36 -0.43
N ALA A 369 5.91 -29.10 0.22
CA ALA A 369 4.53 -28.64 0.43
C ALA A 369 4.47 -27.29 1.20
N GLN A 370 5.33 -27.11 2.21
CA GLN A 370 5.41 -25.85 2.96
C GLN A 370 5.92 -24.69 2.11
N LEU A 371 6.98 -24.89 1.32
CA LEU A 371 7.50 -23.83 0.43
C LEU A 371 6.51 -23.49 -0.68
N ALA A 372 5.84 -24.50 -1.25
CA ALA A 372 4.82 -24.30 -2.26
C ALA A 372 3.62 -23.50 -1.72
N SER A 373 3.22 -23.73 -0.46
CA SER A 373 2.18 -22.94 0.22
C SER A 373 2.59 -21.47 0.39
N ILE A 374 3.81 -21.22 0.87
CA ILE A 374 4.35 -19.87 1.03
C ILE A 374 4.40 -19.14 -0.31
N GLU A 375 4.98 -19.78 -1.34
CA GLU A 375 5.06 -19.22 -2.70
C GLU A 375 3.67 -18.94 -3.28
N TYR A 376 2.69 -19.79 -2.98
CA TYR A 376 1.31 -19.63 -3.43
C TYR A 376 0.61 -18.42 -2.79
N GLU A 377 0.73 -18.22 -1.47
CA GLU A 377 0.19 -17.04 -0.80
C GLU A 377 0.89 -15.75 -1.25
N LEU A 378 2.21 -15.78 -1.47
CA LEU A 378 2.95 -14.66 -2.06
C LEU A 378 2.48 -14.35 -3.48
N TRP A 379 2.19 -15.38 -4.28
CA TRP A 379 1.63 -15.22 -5.62
C TRP A 379 0.23 -14.57 -5.57
N LYS A 380 -0.67 -15.01 -4.67
CA LYS A 380 -1.99 -14.39 -4.48
C LYS A 380 -1.88 -12.90 -4.11
N SER A 381 -1.04 -12.60 -3.12
CA SER A 381 -0.76 -11.22 -2.70
C SER A 381 -0.32 -10.36 -3.88
N LYS A 382 0.61 -10.90 -4.67
CA LYS A 382 1.16 -10.25 -5.86
C LYS A 382 0.11 -9.99 -6.94
N GLN A 383 -0.78 -10.94 -7.22
CA GLN A 383 -1.90 -10.74 -8.17
C GLN A 383 -2.82 -9.60 -7.73
N CYS A 384 -3.21 -9.56 -6.45
CA CYS A 384 -4.04 -8.50 -5.90
C CYS A 384 -3.36 -7.13 -5.98
N TRP A 385 -2.07 -7.06 -5.64
CA TRP A 385 -1.30 -5.84 -5.73
C TRP A 385 -1.19 -5.31 -7.16
N HIS A 386 -0.94 -6.16 -8.16
CA HIS A 386 -0.89 -5.73 -9.56
C HIS A 386 -2.22 -5.17 -10.05
N PHE A 387 -3.32 -5.84 -9.70
CA PHE A 387 -4.62 -5.36 -10.09
C PHE A 387 -4.91 -3.98 -9.47
N ALA A 388 -4.53 -3.77 -8.21
CA ALA A 388 -4.65 -2.47 -7.57
C ALA A 388 -3.82 -1.38 -8.27
N GLU A 389 -2.59 -1.69 -8.69
CA GLU A 389 -1.74 -0.75 -9.43
C GLU A 389 -2.32 -0.41 -10.81
N LEU A 390 -2.82 -1.40 -11.55
CA LEU A 390 -3.51 -1.19 -12.83
C LEU A 390 -4.75 -0.31 -12.65
N PHE A 391 -5.55 -0.59 -11.61
CA PHE A 391 -6.74 0.18 -11.33
C PHE A 391 -6.39 1.62 -10.93
N GLU A 392 -5.39 1.84 -10.10
CA GLU A 392 -4.94 3.20 -9.75
C GLU A 392 -4.45 3.97 -10.99
N ARG A 393 -3.69 3.32 -11.89
CA ARG A 393 -3.28 3.94 -13.17
C ARG A 393 -4.48 4.32 -14.03
N ALA A 394 -5.49 3.46 -14.11
CA ALA A 394 -6.72 3.75 -14.85
C ALA A 394 -7.49 4.95 -14.24
N VAL A 395 -7.54 5.05 -12.91
CA VAL A 395 -8.15 6.20 -12.21
C VAL A 395 -7.40 7.48 -12.52
N VAL A 396 -6.06 7.47 -12.49
CA VAL A 396 -5.24 8.62 -12.87
C VAL A 396 -5.44 8.99 -14.34
N ALA A 397 -5.69 8.01 -15.21
CA ALA A 397 -6.01 8.21 -16.63
C ALA A 397 -7.45 8.69 -16.90
N GLY A 398 -8.27 8.92 -15.86
CA GLY A 398 -9.61 9.52 -15.99
C GLY A 398 -10.78 8.60 -15.63
N LEU A 399 -10.53 7.36 -15.19
CA LEU A 399 -11.60 6.47 -14.72
C LEU A 399 -12.18 6.95 -13.37
N THR A 400 -13.50 7.09 -13.28
CA THR A 400 -14.18 7.42 -12.03
C THR A 400 -14.34 6.19 -11.13
N ALA A 401 -13.55 6.10 -10.07
CA ALA A 401 -13.71 5.06 -9.05
C ALA A 401 -14.77 5.43 -7.99
N VAL A 402 -15.43 4.42 -7.43
CA VAL A 402 -16.55 4.55 -6.48
C VAL A 402 -16.11 4.01 -5.11
N PRO A 403 -16.66 4.48 -3.98
CA PRO A 403 -16.29 3.98 -2.65
C PRO A 403 -16.38 2.45 -2.49
N THR A 404 -17.31 1.78 -3.17
CA THR A 404 -17.45 0.31 -3.15
C THR A 404 -16.48 -0.42 -4.08
N LEU A 405 -15.93 0.27 -5.09
CA LEU A 405 -15.05 -0.27 -6.13
C LEU A 405 -13.86 0.66 -6.29
N ASN A 406 -12.88 0.50 -5.40
CA ASN A 406 -11.66 1.30 -5.36
C ASN A 406 -10.41 0.42 -5.28
N PRO A 407 -9.21 0.93 -5.65
CA PRO A 407 -7.97 0.15 -5.57
C PRO A 407 -7.59 -0.32 -4.15
N GLY A 408 -8.09 0.36 -3.11
CA GLY A 408 -7.79 0.04 -1.71
C GLY A 408 -8.26 -1.34 -1.29
N THR A 409 -9.40 -1.83 -1.79
CA THR A 409 -9.91 -3.18 -1.47
C THR A 409 -8.97 -4.29 -1.96
N HIS A 410 -8.30 -4.06 -3.09
CA HIS A 410 -7.33 -5.00 -3.64
C HIS A 410 -5.97 -4.91 -2.94
N LEU A 411 -5.57 -3.73 -2.46
CA LEU A 411 -4.39 -3.58 -1.60
C LEU A 411 -4.59 -4.24 -0.22
N ASP A 412 -5.79 -4.13 0.37
CA ASP A 412 -6.19 -4.86 1.59
C ASP A 412 -6.06 -6.38 1.37
N ALA A 413 -6.68 -6.92 0.31
CA ALA A 413 -6.55 -8.33 -0.03
C ALA A 413 -5.08 -8.76 -0.25
N ALA A 414 -4.27 -7.91 -0.90
CA ALA A 414 -2.84 -8.17 -1.08
C ALA A 414 -2.09 -8.26 0.27
N ALA A 415 -2.39 -7.36 1.20
CA ALA A 415 -1.81 -7.35 2.54
C ALA A 415 -2.22 -8.60 3.33
N ALA A 416 -3.49 -9.01 3.27
CA ALA A 416 -3.99 -10.20 3.96
C ALA A 416 -3.28 -11.49 3.51
N HIS A 417 -3.09 -11.69 2.21
CA HIS A 417 -2.34 -12.83 1.68
C HIS A 417 -0.84 -12.76 2.05
N PHE A 418 -0.24 -11.58 2.03
CA PHE A 418 1.16 -11.41 2.47
C PHE A 418 1.31 -11.74 3.96
N SER A 419 0.40 -11.26 4.81
CA SER A 419 0.34 -11.59 6.23
C SER A 419 0.28 -13.11 6.46
N ARG A 420 -0.57 -13.82 5.69
CA ARG A 420 -0.62 -15.30 5.74
C ARG A 420 0.71 -15.94 5.35
N ALA A 421 1.35 -15.47 4.28
CA ALA A 421 2.68 -15.93 3.89
C ALA A 421 3.74 -15.68 4.99
N ASN A 422 3.71 -14.52 5.65
CA ASN A 422 4.59 -14.21 6.79
C ASN A 422 4.40 -15.20 7.94
N LYS A 423 3.15 -15.58 8.24
CA LYS A 423 2.84 -16.58 9.28
C LYS A 423 3.39 -17.97 8.91
N GLU A 424 3.27 -18.38 7.65
CA GLU A 424 3.85 -19.65 7.17
C GLU A 424 5.38 -19.63 7.13
N ILE A 425 6.00 -18.49 6.80
CA ILE A 425 7.46 -18.33 6.89
C ILE A 425 7.91 -18.42 8.35
N ALA A 426 7.18 -17.80 9.27
CA ALA A 426 7.49 -17.86 10.70
C ALA A 426 7.36 -19.29 11.25
N SER A 427 6.32 -20.04 10.87
CA SER A 427 6.14 -21.43 11.29
C SER A 427 7.22 -22.35 10.71
N LEU A 428 7.60 -22.17 9.44
CA LEU A 428 8.71 -22.89 8.82
C LEU A 428 10.01 -22.67 9.60
N LYS A 429 10.33 -21.42 9.94
CA LYS A 429 11.55 -21.08 10.70
C LYS A 429 11.53 -21.64 12.12
N ALA A 430 10.37 -21.60 12.78
CA ALA A 430 10.21 -22.18 14.11
C ALA A 430 10.41 -23.70 14.08
N ALA A 431 9.85 -24.40 13.08
CA ALA A 431 10.05 -25.83 12.90
C ALA A 431 11.52 -26.19 12.63
N MET A 432 12.23 -25.38 11.82
CA MET A 432 13.66 -25.55 11.57
C MET A 432 14.49 -25.33 12.85
N ALA A 433 14.15 -24.34 13.67
CA ALA A 433 14.82 -24.11 14.94
C ALA A 433 14.57 -25.24 15.96
N ALA A 434 13.34 -25.77 16.00
CA ALA A 434 12.96 -26.87 16.89
C ALA A 434 13.64 -28.21 16.53
N ALA A 435 14.01 -28.41 15.26
CA ALA A 435 14.69 -29.63 14.82
C ALA A 435 16.13 -29.78 15.37
N GLY A 436 16.68 -28.76 16.04
CA GLY A 436 17.95 -28.83 16.78
C GLY A 436 19.23 -29.02 15.93
N ALA A 437 19.09 -29.23 14.62
CA ALA A 437 20.22 -29.33 13.71
C ALA A 437 20.81 -27.94 13.40
N PRO A 438 22.15 -27.80 13.32
CA PRO A 438 22.76 -26.55 12.87
C PRO A 438 22.25 -26.22 11.45
N PRO A 439 21.93 -24.94 11.16
CA PRO A 439 21.46 -24.57 9.84
C PRO A 439 22.51 -24.97 8.80
N PRO A 440 22.11 -25.66 7.70
CA PRO A 440 23.06 -26.07 6.67
C PRO A 440 23.78 -24.84 6.11
N ALA A 441 25.05 -25.00 5.72
CA ALA A 441 25.79 -23.91 5.08
C ALA A 441 25.05 -23.43 3.81
N TYR A 442 25.09 -22.12 3.53
CA TYR A 442 24.49 -21.57 2.32
C TYR A 442 25.21 -22.19 1.10
N PRO A 443 24.48 -22.74 0.11
CA PRO A 443 25.10 -23.38 -1.06
C PRO A 443 25.94 -22.40 -1.88
N THR A 444 27.17 -22.81 -2.23
CA THR A 444 28.08 -22.06 -3.09
C THR A 444 28.54 -22.94 -4.25
N PRO A 445 28.29 -22.59 -5.52
CA PRO A 445 27.65 -21.36 -6.01
C PRO A 445 26.15 -21.29 -5.70
N ASP A 446 25.59 -20.06 -5.63
CA ASP A 446 24.19 -19.84 -5.29
C ASP A 446 23.23 -20.40 -6.37
N PRO A 447 22.41 -21.42 -6.07
CA PRO A 447 21.49 -22.02 -7.04
C PRO A 447 20.34 -21.08 -7.44
N LEU A 448 20.12 -20.00 -6.67
CA LEU A 448 19.04 -19.02 -6.89
C LEU A 448 19.50 -17.80 -7.69
N GLU A 449 20.77 -17.73 -8.09
CA GLU A 449 21.33 -16.57 -8.78
C GLU A 449 20.75 -16.44 -10.20
N ARG A 450 20.06 -15.31 -10.44
CA ARG A 450 19.32 -15.06 -11.69
C ARG A 450 20.13 -14.34 -12.78
N THR A 451 21.29 -13.76 -12.45
CA THR A 451 22.01 -12.84 -13.33
C THR A 451 23.50 -13.00 -13.11
N THR A 452 24.25 -13.32 -14.17
CA THR A 452 25.69 -13.02 -14.20
C THR A 452 25.84 -11.67 -14.92
N ALA A 453 26.94 -10.93 -14.68
CA ALA A 453 27.16 -9.54 -15.13
C ALA A 453 26.89 -9.23 -16.63
N THR A 454 26.66 -10.24 -17.48
CA THR A 454 26.44 -10.10 -18.93
C THR A 454 25.23 -10.86 -19.51
N ARG A 455 24.44 -11.65 -18.76
CA ARG A 455 23.23 -12.31 -19.32
C ARG A 455 22.20 -12.72 -18.25
N ILE A 456 20.91 -12.66 -18.60
CA ILE A 456 19.81 -13.23 -17.81
C ILE A 456 19.88 -14.76 -17.93
N ARG A 457 20.03 -15.48 -16.82
CA ARG A 457 20.10 -16.96 -16.83
C ARG A 457 18.74 -17.61 -17.07
N VAL A 458 17.64 -16.96 -16.69
CA VAL A 458 16.29 -17.55 -16.77
C VAL A 458 15.61 -17.22 -18.12
N SER A 459 15.44 -18.24 -18.96
CA SER A 459 14.87 -18.11 -20.31
C SER A 459 13.35 -17.89 -20.32
N PHE A 460 12.61 -18.46 -19.35
CA PHE A 460 11.15 -18.47 -19.34
C PHE A 460 10.51 -17.75 -18.13
N PHE A 461 9.26 -17.32 -18.27
CA PHE A 461 8.51 -16.70 -17.16
C PHE A 461 8.22 -17.73 -16.08
N GLY A 462 8.57 -17.42 -14.83
CA GLY A 462 8.40 -18.35 -13.71
C GLY A 462 9.29 -19.59 -13.76
N GLN A 463 10.26 -19.68 -14.68
CA GLN A 463 11.23 -20.78 -14.62
C GLN A 463 12.13 -20.62 -13.39
N ARG A 464 12.33 -21.73 -12.67
CA ARG A 464 13.17 -21.77 -11.47
C ARG A 464 14.66 -21.66 -11.88
N PRO A 465 15.47 -20.79 -11.24
CA PRO A 465 16.85 -20.52 -11.67
C PRO A 465 17.77 -21.75 -11.76
N TRP A 466 17.60 -22.72 -10.87
CA TRP A 466 18.42 -23.96 -10.85
C TRP A 466 17.99 -25.00 -11.88
N ARG A 467 16.86 -24.81 -12.56
CA ARG A 467 16.35 -25.69 -13.63
C ARG A 467 16.66 -25.18 -15.05
N VAL A 468 17.48 -24.14 -15.18
CA VAL A 468 17.89 -23.62 -16.49
C VAL A 468 18.71 -24.68 -17.22
N GLY A 469 18.29 -25.03 -18.45
CA GLY A 469 18.94 -26.04 -19.28
C GLY A 469 18.60 -27.49 -18.95
N CYS A 470 17.72 -27.75 -17.96
CA CYS A 470 17.28 -29.10 -17.60
C CYS A 470 15.96 -29.46 -18.31
N GLU A 471 15.88 -30.65 -18.89
CA GLU A 471 14.61 -31.23 -19.37
C GLU A 471 13.87 -31.90 -18.20
N GLY A 472 13.22 -31.12 -17.34
CA GLY A 472 12.53 -31.62 -16.14
C GLY A 472 13.21 -31.18 -14.84
N ALA A 473 13.16 -32.02 -13.80
CA ALA A 473 13.82 -31.74 -12.53
C ALA A 473 15.35 -31.66 -12.70
N ALA A 474 16.02 -30.80 -11.93
CA ALA A 474 17.47 -30.80 -11.86
C ALA A 474 17.97 -32.04 -11.10
N SER A 475 19.30 -32.24 -11.06
CA SER A 475 19.91 -33.29 -10.24
C SER A 475 19.50 -33.15 -8.77
N VAL A 476 19.34 -34.27 -8.07
CA VAL A 476 18.86 -34.31 -6.67
C VAL A 476 19.62 -33.36 -5.74
N SER A 477 20.96 -33.28 -5.84
CA SER A 477 21.73 -32.35 -4.98
C SER A 477 21.42 -30.88 -5.29
N LYS A 478 21.39 -30.47 -6.57
CA LYS A 478 20.99 -29.11 -6.97
C LYS A 478 19.58 -28.73 -6.50
N GLU A 479 18.64 -29.67 -6.53
CA GLU A 479 17.28 -29.45 -6.00
C GLU A 479 17.30 -29.24 -4.48
N GLN A 480 18.07 -30.06 -3.74
CA GLN A 480 18.23 -29.92 -2.29
C GLN A 480 18.94 -28.61 -1.91
N GLU A 481 20.02 -28.26 -2.62
CA GLU A 481 20.73 -26.99 -2.48
C GLU A 481 19.77 -25.81 -2.72
N ALA A 482 18.93 -25.87 -3.76
CA ALA A 482 17.94 -24.84 -4.03
C ALA A 482 16.89 -24.71 -2.91
N VAL A 483 16.41 -25.82 -2.36
CA VAL A 483 15.50 -25.82 -1.19
C VAL A 483 16.15 -25.14 0.01
N VAL A 484 17.39 -25.50 0.33
CA VAL A 484 18.16 -24.88 1.42
C VAL A 484 18.31 -23.37 1.18
N ALA A 485 18.71 -22.97 -0.03
CA ALA A 485 18.87 -21.57 -0.38
C ALA A 485 17.54 -20.80 -0.28
N LEU A 486 16.41 -21.39 -0.69
CA LEU A 486 15.08 -20.78 -0.57
C LEU A 486 14.70 -20.58 0.90
N GLN A 487 14.83 -21.61 1.73
CA GLN A 487 14.53 -21.55 3.16
C GLN A 487 15.33 -20.46 3.87
N GLN A 488 16.62 -20.29 3.51
CA GLN A 488 17.48 -19.26 4.09
C GLN A 488 17.17 -17.84 3.58
N ARG A 489 16.76 -17.70 2.31
CA ARG A 489 16.35 -16.40 1.75
C ARG A 489 15.00 -15.92 2.23
N LEU A 490 14.07 -16.82 2.54
CA LEU A 490 12.76 -16.46 3.06
C LEU A 490 12.89 -15.73 4.39
N ARG A 491 12.31 -14.55 4.49
CA ARG A 491 12.27 -13.73 5.71
C ARG A 491 10.88 -13.13 5.85
N VAL A 492 10.39 -13.11 7.09
CA VAL A 492 9.19 -12.38 7.45
C VAL A 492 9.41 -10.92 7.10
N ASN A 493 8.49 -10.33 6.34
CA ASN A 493 8.57 -8.94 5.91
C ASN A 493 7.33 -8.16 6.37
N SER A 494 7.29 -7.81 7.65
CA SER A 494 6.19 -7.03 8.23
C SER A 494 6.12 -5.62 7.67
N GLU A 495 7.25 -5.03 7.26
CA GLU A 495 7.30 -3.71 6.62
C GLU A 495 6.57 -3.70 5.28
N GLY A 496 6.73 -4.76 4.47
CA GLY A 496 6.02 -4.92 3.21
C GLY A 496 4.50 -4.97 3.39
N VAL A 497 4.02 -5.70 4.39
CA VAL A 497 2.59 -5.75 4.74
C VAL A 497 2.10 -4.38 5.19
N CYS A 498 2.83 -3.72 6.09
CA CYS A 498 2.48 -2.38 6.56
C CYS A 498 2.46 -1.35 5.44
N ALA A 499 3.35 -1.46 4.44
CA ALA A 499 3.35 -0.60 3.27
C ALA A 499 2.09 -0.80 2.40
N LEU A 500 1.66 -2.05 2.20
CA LEU A 500 0.40 -2.35 1.50
C LEU A 500 -0.81 -1.81 2.25
N LEU A 501 -0.89 -2.03 3.57
CA LEU A 501 -1.96 -1.51 4.43
C LEU A 501 -2.00 0.02 4.43
N SER A 502 -0.83 0.67 4.50
CA SER A 502 -0.71 2.13 4.39
C SER A 502 -1.20 2.65 3.03
N GLY A 503 -0.88 1.92 1.95
CA GLY A 503 -1.41 2.20 0.61
C GLY A 503 -2.93 2.08 0.54
N ALA A 504 -3.49 1.01 1.10
CA ALA A 504 -4.93 0.79 1.19
C ALA A 504 -5.64 1.91 1.98
N MET A 505 -5.09 2.29 3.14
CA MET A 505 -5.57 3.42 3.94
C MET A 505 -5.58 4.72 3.15
N GLY A 506 -4.52 4.99 2.39
CA GLY A 506 -4.44 6.16 1.52
C GLY A 506 -5.58 6.22 0.52
N GLN A 507 -5.94 5.09 -0.09
CA GLN A 507 -7.09 5.01 -0.99
C GLN A 507 -8.41 5.15 -0.23
N TYR A 508 -8.62 4.44 0.87
CA TYR A 508 -9.86 4.55 1.66
C TYR A 508 -10.14 5.97 2.15
N LYS A 509 -9.09 6.71 2.52
CA LYS A 509 -9.20 8.13 2.86
C LYS A 509 -9.66 8.99 1.68
N LYS A 510 -9.12 8.75 0.47
CA LYS A 510 -9.54 9.47 -0.75
C LYS A 510 -11.03 9.27 -1.07
N TYR A 511 -11.57 8.08 -0.80
CA TYR A 511 -12.96 7.72 -1.09
C TYR A 511 -13.93 7.81 0.10
N GLY A 512 -13.50 8.38 1.24
CA GLY A 512 -14.36 8.56 2.43
C GLY A 512 -14.71 7.26 3.18
N CYS A 513 -13.99 6.16 2.96
CA CYS A 513 -14.23 4.87 3.60
C CYS A 513 -13.54 4.74 4.97
N TYR A 514 -13.89 5.62 5.92
CA TYR A 514 -13.20 5.71 7.23
C TYR A 514 -13.25 4.44 8.07
N ASN A 515 -14.31 3.64 7.97
CA ASN A 515 -14.40 2.36 8.70
C ASN A 515 -13.34 1.36 8.22
N MET A 516 -13.09 1.30 6.90
CA MET A 516 -12.03 0.45 6.35
C MET A 516 -10.64 0.98 6.72
N GLN A 517 -10.46 2.30 6.72
CA GLN A 517 -9.21 2.91 7.22
C GLN A 517 -8.92 2.52 8.68
N ARG A 518 -9.94 2.52 9.56
CA ARG A 518 -9.81 2.10 10.96
C ARG A 518 -9.47 0.61 11.08
N LYS A 519 -10.08 -0.25 10.25
CA LYS A 519 -9.73 -1.68 10.16
C LYS A 519 -8.25 -1.87 9.85
N MET A 520 -7.72 -1.13 8.86
CA MET A 520 -6.30 -1.24 8.47
C MET A 520 -5.34 -0.86 9.60
N LEU A 521 -5.67 0.13 10.44
CA LEU A 521 -4.86 0.46 11.62
C LEU A 521 -4.75 -0.71 12.61
N GLY A 522 -5.86 -1.44 12.81
CA GLY A 522 -5.88 -2.64 13.64
C GLY A 522 -5.03 -3.77 13.07
N GLU A 523 -5.14 -4.03 11.75
CA GLU A 523 -4.33 -5.05 11.06
C GLU A 523 -2.83 -4.69 11.05
N MET A 524 -2.49 -3.41 10.89
CA MET A 524 -1.10 -2.94 11.02
C MET A 524 -0.56 -3.18 12.43
N ALA A 525 -1.37 -2.94 13.47
CA ALA A 525 -0.97 -3.21 14.84
C ALA A 525 -0.70 -4.71 15.08
N ASP A 526 -1.53 -5.59 14.50
CA ASP A 526 -1.33 -7.04 14.56
C ASP A 526 -0.01 -7.47 13.89
N GLU A 527 0.36 -6.85 12.76
CA GLU A 527 1.64 -7.11 12.09
C GLU A 527 2.85 -6.61 12.89
N TYR A 528 2.77 -5.43 13.51
CA TYR A 528 3.84 -4.93 14.39
C TYR A 528 4.00 -5.81 15.63
N ALA A 529 2.88 -6.25 16.22
CA ALA A 529 2.88 -7.21 17.32
C ALA A 529 3.55 -8.54 16.91
N ALA A 530 3.22 -9.07 15.73
CA ALA A 530 3.87 -10.27 15.20
C ALA A 530 5.37 -10.09 14.93
N ALA A 531 5.81 -8.86 14.58
CA ALA A 531 7.22 -8.52 14.43
C ALA A 531 7.98 -8.31 15.76
N GLY A 532 7.26 -8.29 16.90
CA GLY A 532 7.83 -7.99 18.21
C GLY A 532 7.98 -6.49 18.51
N ASP A 533 7.45 -5.61 17.67
CA ASP A 533 7.44 -4.16 17.90
C ASP A 533 6.17 -3.73 18.64
N TRP A 534 6.15 -4.04 19.93
CA TRP A 534 5.01 -3.80 20.81
C TRP A 534 4.72 -2.31 21.02
N GLN A 535 5.73 -1.45 20.89
CA GLN A 535 5.57 0.00 21.07
C GLN A 535 4.75 0.61 19.93
N ARG A 536 5.09 0.28 18.66
CA ARG A 536 4.29 0.75 17.51
C ARG A 536 2.90 0.14 17.49
N ALA A 537 2.79 -1.14 17.84
CA ALA A 537 1.49 -1.82 17.96
C ALA A 537 0.58 -1.10 18.99
N LEU A 538 1.12 -0.78 20.17
CA LEU A 538 0.38 -0.06 21.22
C LEU A 538 -0.12 1.31 20.76
N GLN A 539 0.74 2.09 20.10
CA GLN A 539 0.38 3.41 19.57
C GLN A 539 -0.81 3.35 18.60
N LEU A 540 -0.81 2.38 17.69
CA LEU A 540 -1.91 2.18 16.75
C LEU A 540 -3.18 1.70 17.44
N LEU A 541 -3.07 0.76 18.39
CA LEU A 541 -4.22 0.26 19.15
C LEU A 541 -4.87 1.34 20.01
N GLN A 542 -4.09 2.27 20.58
CA GLN A 542 -4.61 3.42 21.31
C GLN A 542 -5.38 4.38 20.39
N ILE A 543 -4.95 4.55 19.14
CA ILE A 543 -5.71 5.33 18.14
C ILE A 543 -7.02 4.61 17.84
N VAL A 544 -6.98 3.31 17.53
CA VAL A 544 -8.16 2.49 17.23
C VAL A 544 -9.16 2.50 18.40
N GLY A 545 -8.69 2.42 19.65
CA GLY A 545 -9.55 2.43 20.83
C GLY A 545 -10.28 3.76 21.09
N ARG A 546 -9.83 4.87 20.48
CA ARG A 546 -10.49 6.18 20.60
C ARG A 546 -11.58 6.42 19.56
N GLU A 547 -11.72 5.51 18.60
CA GLU A 547 -12.67 5.61 17.49
C GLU A 547 -14.03 4.98 17.83
N GLN A 548 -15.09 5.47 17.19
CA GLN A 548 -16.41 4.88 17.31
C GLN A 548 -16.50 3.55 16.54
N LEU A 549 -16.19 2.44 17.23
CA LEU A 549 -16.26 1.07 16.70
C LEU A 549 -17.40 0.25 17.35
N PRO A 550 -17.84 -0.87 16.76
CA PRO A 550 -18.73 -1.82 17.43
C PRO A 550 -18.12 -2.38 18.73
N LEU A 551 -18.95 -2.64 19.76
CA LEU A 551 -18.50 -3.08 21.10
C LEU A 551 -17.58 -4.30 21.05
N ARG A 552 -17.92 -5.33 20.26
CA ARG A 552 -17.07 -6.52 20.10
C ARG A 552 -15.67 -6.22 19.56
N VAL A 553 -15.56 -5.31 18.59
CA VAL A 553 -14.27 -4.91 18.01
C VAL A 553 -13.46 -4.10 19.03
N ARG A 554 -14.13 -3.25 19.81
CA ARG A 554 -13.51 -2.50 20.90
C ARG A 554 -12.96 -3.41 21.99
N ALA A 555 -13.70 -4.43 22.40
CA ALA A 555 -13.26 -5.40 23.40
C ALA A 555 -11.98 -6.10 22.95
N VAL A 556 -11.96 -6.63 21.71
CA VAL A 556 -10.77 -7.28 21.14
C VAL A 556 -9.59 -6.31 21.04
N ALA A 557 -9.81 -5.08 20.56
CA ALA A 557 -8.76 -4.08 20.44
C ALA A 557 -8.19 -3.66 21.81
N ALA A 558 -9.04 -3.50 22.83
CA ALA A 558 -8.65 -3.15 24.18
C ALA A 558 -7.84 -4.26 24.85
N THR A 559 -8.24 -5.53 24.70
CA THR A 559 -7.48 -6.68 25.19
C THR A 559 -6.12 -6.79 24.50
N LYS A 560 -6.05 -6.55 23.19
CA LYS A 560 -4.77 -6.46 22.45
C LYS A 560 -3.90 -5.29 22.95
N ALA A 561 -4.51 -4.14 23.22
CA ALA A 561 -3.81 -2.97 23.76
C ALA A 561 -3.25 -3.24 25.15
N ALA A 562 -4.02 -3.91 26.02
CA ALA A 562 -3.57 -4.33 27.35
C ALA A 562 -2.38 -5.29 27.25
N ARG A 563 -2.44 -6.27 26.35
CA ARG A 563 -1.31 -7.17 26.09
C ARG A 563 -0.06 -6.43 25.59
N ALA A 564 -0.21 -5.51 24.63
CA ALA A 564 0.90 -4.72 24.11
C ALA A 564 1.50 -3.79 25.19
N ALA A 565 0.66 -3.13 25.99
CA ALA A 565 1.08 -2.29 27.10
C ALA A 565 1.82 -3.09 28.18
N TRP A 566 1.37 -4.31 28.47
CA TRP A 566 2.08 -5.22 29.37
C TRP A 566 3.48 -5.56 28.87
N LEU A 567 3.63 -5.86 27.58
CA LEU A 567 4.92 -6.21 26.99
C LEU A 567 5.89 -5.02 26.86
N VAL A 568 5.36 -3.79 26.85
CA VAL A 568 6.15 -2.54 26.88
C VAL A 568 6.45 -2.09 28.32
N ALA A 569 5.76 -2.65 29.32
CA ALA A 569 5.75 -2.18 30.71
C ALA A 569 5.27 -0.73 30.88
N ASP A 570 4.31 -0.29 30.05
CA ASP A 570 3.67 1.04 30.19
C ASP A 570 2.46 0.94 31.13
N ALA A 571 2.67 1.30 32.39
CA ALA A 571 1.66 1.23 33.44
C ALA A 571 0.40 2.06 33.12
N ARG A 572 0.57 3.27 32.57
CA ARG A 572 -0.55 4.16 32.23
C ARG A 572 -1.39 3.56 31.11
N ALA A 573 -0.74 3.11 30.03
CA ALA A 573 -1.42 2.51 28.91
C ALA A 573 -2.10 1.19 29.28
N TYR A 574 -1.49 0.41 30.18
CA TYR A 574 -2.02 -0.86 30.67
C TYR A 574 -3.30 -0.66 31.48
N VAL A 575 -3.29 0.23 32.48
CA VAL A 575 -4.47 0.54 33.30
C VAL A 575 -5.61 1.10 32.43
N ALA A 576 -5.30 2.00 31.49
CA ALA A 576 -6.29 2.54 30.57
C ALA A 576 -6.93 1.46 29.68
N ALA A 577 -6.12 0.53 29.16
CA ALA A 577 -6.60 -0.56 28.32
C ALA A 577 -7.45 -1.56 29.10
N LEU A 578 -7.07 -1.91 30.34
CA LEU A 578 -7.85 -2.78 31.23
C LEU A 578 -9.19 -2.16 31.61
N ALA A 579 -9.19 -0.88 32.02
CA ALA A 579 -10.40 -0.16 32.37
C ALA A 579 -11.39 -0.11 31.20
N HIS A 580 -10.89 0.16 29.98
CA HIS A 580 -11.70 0.19 28.78
C HIS A 580 -12.20 -1.22 28.38
N ALA A 581 -11.36 -2.25 28.50
CA ALA A 581 -11.75 -3.64 28.22
C ALA A 581 -12.85 -4.12 29.17
N ALA A 582 -12.70 -3.89 30.48
CA ALA A 582 -13.68 -4.25 31.49
C ALA A 582 -15.04 -3.56 31.27
N ALA A 583 -15.02 -2.25 30.98
CA ALA A 583 -16.24 -1.48 30.67
C ALA A 583 -16.93 -2.01 29.40
N THR A 584 -16.16 -2.35 28.37
CA THR A 584 -16.71 -2.83 27.09
C THR A 584 -17.31 -4.23 27.22
N GLU A 585 -16.65 -5.15 27.93
CA GLU A 585 -17.17 -6.50 28.19
C GLU A 585 -18.43 -6.47 29.05
N TYR A 586 -18.50 -5.56 30.03
CA TYR A 586 -19.69 -5.36 30.84
C TYR A 586 -20.89 -4.87 30.01
N GLU A 587 -20.69 -3.90 29.10
CA GLU A 587 -21.77 -3.46 28.19
C GLU A 587 -22.16 -4.57 27.19
N LEU A 588 -21.20 -5.35 26.68
CA LEU A 588 -21.48 -6.49 25.80
C LEU A 588 -22.33 -7.56 26.50
N ALA A 589 -22.09 -7.80 27.80
CA ALA A 589 -22.85 -8.75 28.60
C ALA A 589 -24.31 -8.30 28.88
N LYS A 590 -24.66 -7.02 28.66
CA LYS A 590 -26.05 -6.55 28.72
C LYS A 590 -26.82 -6.85 27.45
N GLU A 591 -26.15 -6.83 26.29
CA GLU A 591 -26.78 -7.05 24.98
C GLU A 591 -27.04 -8.53 24.68
N GLN A 592 -26.34 -9.45 25.35
CA GLN A 592 -26.39 -10.89 25.08
C GLN A 592 -26.44 -11.69 26.39
N PRO A 593 -27.11 -12.87 26.43
CA PRO A 593 -27.09 -13.70 27.64
C PRO A 593 -25.62 -14.04 27.99
N PRO A 594 -25.23 -13.89 29.26
CA PRO A 594 -23.85 -14.12 29.67
C PRO A 594 -23.45 -15.58 29.38
N SER A 595 -22.42 -15.78 28.56
CA SER A 595 -21.76 -17.07 28.43
C SER A 595 -20.74 -17.21 29.57
N ALA A 596 -20.52 -18.43 30.08
CA ALA A 596 -19.52 -18.67 31.14
C ALA A 596 -18.14 -18.07 30.82
N THR A 597 -17.77 -18.06 29.54
CA THR A 597 -16.51 -17.49 29.05
C THR A 597 -16.43 -15.96 29.09
N SER A 598 -17.55 -15.22 29.00
CA SER A 598 -17.52 -13.75 29.05
C SER A 598 -17.42 -13.26 30.49
N THR A 599 -18.10 -13.93 31.42
CA THR A 599 -18.02 -13.65 32.86
C THR A 599 -16.62 -13.92 33.41
N GLU A 600 -15.97 -15.01 33.00
CA GLU A 600 -14.58 -15.33 33.36
C GLU A 600 -13.59 -14.27 32.85
N ARG A 601 -13.74 -13.81 31.60
CA ARG A 601 -12.88 -12.75 31.03
C ARG A 601 -13.04 -11.43 31.78
N ALA A 602 -14.27 -11.02 32.06
CA ALA A 602 -14.53 -9.78 32.80
C ALA A 602 -13.94 -9.83 34.22
N ALA A 603 -14.05 -10.98 34.91
CA ALA A 603 -13.43 -11.18 36.22
C ALA A 603 -11.89 -11.13 36.15
N SER A 604 -11.28 -11.78 35.15
CA SER A 604 -9.82 -11.77 34.93
C SER A 604 -9.27 -10.37 34.68
N LEU A 605 -9.96 -9.56 33.86
CA LEU A 605 -9.58 -8.17 33.59
C LEU A 605 -9.59 -7.31 34.87
N MET A 606 -10.60 -7.48 35.72
CA MET A 606 -10.69 -6.77 37.00
C MET A 606 -9.64 -7.25 38.01
N ALA A 607 -9.36 -8.55 38.07
CA ALA A 607 -8.29 -9.09 38.90
C ALA A 607 -6.92 -8.50 38.51
N ALA A 608 -6.62 -8.45 37.20
CA ALA A 608 -5.39 -7.83 36.69
C ALA A 608 -5.31 -6.34 37.03
N LEU A 609 -6.44 -5.61 36.97
CA LEU A 609 -6.50 -4.20 37.35
C LEU A 609 -6.18 -4.02 38.85
N HIS A 610 -6.74 -4.85 39.72
CA HIS A 610 -6.48 -4.81 41.16
C HIS A 610 -5.02 -5.10 41.51
N GLU A 611 -4.40 -6.10 40.87
CA GLU A 611 -2.99 -6.44 41.10
C GLU A 611 -2.06 -5.26 40.75
N VAL A 612 -2.29 -4.61 39.60
CA VAL A 612 -1.48 -3.46 39.19
C VAL A 612 -1.67 -2.26 40.11
N LEU A 613 -2.91 -1.94 40.48
CA LEU A 613 -3.20 -0.86 41.42
C LEU A 613 -2.64 -1.14 42.84
N ALA A 614 -2.41 -2.41 43.18
CA ALA A 614 -1.71 -2.82 44.39
C ALA A 614 -0.17 -2.76 44.27
N SER A 615 0.37 -2.20 43.17
CA SER A 615 1.81 -2.15 42.85
C SER A 615 2.46 -3.54 42.75
N ARG A 616 1.68 -4.55 42.34
CA ARG A 616 2.18 -5.90 42.05
C ARG A 616 2.34 -6.08 40.55
N VAL A 617 3.28 -6.94 40.16
CA VAL A 617 3.51 -7.26 38.76
C VAL A 617 2.27 -8.00 38.23
N PRO A 618 1.61 -7.47 37.18
CA PRO A 618 0.42 -8.09 36.62
C PRO A 618 0.71 -9.50 36.06
N PRO A 619 -0.28 -10.41 36.11
CA PRO A 619 -0.12 -11.75 35.55
C PRO A 619 0.25 -11.69 34.06
N ALA A 620 1.11 -12.59 33.62
CA ALA A 620 1.60 -12.59 32.26
C ALA A 620 0.47 -12.90 31.26
N PRO A 621 0.36 -12.16 30.15
CA PRO A 621 -0.64 -12.41 29.13
C PRO A 621 -0.36 -13.71 28.39
N GLU A 622 -1.41 -14.47 28.09
CA GLU A 622 -1.30 -15.75 27.39
C GLU A 622 -0.75 -15.59 25.95
N GLY A 623 0.11 -16.53 25.56
CA GLY A 623 0.58 -16.68 24.18
C GLY A 623 1.60 -15.64 23.70
N ALA A 624 2.29 -14.92 24.60
CA ALA A 624 3.45 -14.09 24.25
C ALA A 624 4.77 -14.89 24.25
N PRO A 625 5.81 -14.48 23.51
CA PRO A 625 7.10 -15.18 23.52
C PRO A 625 7.76 -15.13 24.90
N GLU A 626 8.27 -16.26 25.41
CA GLU A 626 8.87 -16.35 26.74
C GLU A 626 10.00 -15.34 26.98
N ALA A 627 10.87 -15.13 25.99
CA ALA A 627 11.94 -14.15 26.07
C ALA A 627 11.41 -12.70 26.21
N ALA A 628 10.32 -12.37 25.50
CA ALA A 628 9.69 -11.05 25.62
C ALA A 628 8.98 -10.91 26.98
N MET A 629 8.37 -11.99 27.49
CA MET A 629 7.75 -12.01 28.81
C MET A 629 8.76 -11.84 29.94
N ALA A 630 9.92 -12.51 29.86
CA ALA A 630 10.97 -12.39 30.86
C ALA A 630 11.52 -10.96 30.93
N LYS A 631 11.79 -10.35 29.77
CA LYS A 631 12.20 -8.95 29.70
C LYS A 631 11.14 -8.00 30.27
N ALA A 632 9.89 -8.16 29.85
CA ALA A 632 8.79 -7.31 30.30
C ALA A 632 8.59 -7.40 31.82
N ARG A 633 8.72 -8.59 32.43
CA ARG A 633 8.66 -8.74 33.90
C ARG A 633 9.73 -7.92 34.63
N ALA A 634 10.97 -7.97 34.17
CA ALA A 634 12.05 -7.15 34.74
C ALA A 634 11.79 -5.65 34.56
N ASP A 635 11.26 -5.25 33.40
CA ASP A 635 10.88 -3.85 33.14
C ASP A 635 9.72 -3.39 34.05
N TRP A 636 8.75 -4.27 34.33
CA TRP A 636 7.68 -4.01 35.32
C TRP A 636 8.21 -3.88 36.75
N GLU A 637 9.12 -4.76 37.18
CA GLU A 637 9.74 -4.66 38.51
C GLU A 637 10.48 -3.33 38.69
N ARG A 638 11.21 -2.88 37.67
CA ARG A 638 11.85 -1.56 37.66
C ARG A 638 10.82 -0.43 37.70
N THR A 639 9.76 -0.52 36.90
CA THR A 639 8.73 0.52 36.80
C THR A 639 7.96 0.67 38.12
N LEU A 640 7.66 -0.43 38.78
CA LEU A 640 6.98 -0.45 40.09
C LEU A 640 7.92 -0.19 41.27
N ALA A 641 9.24 -0.16 41.05
CA ALA A 641 10.20 0.21 42.09
C ALA A 641 10.15 1.72 42.41
N GLU A 642 9.81 2.57 41.44
CA GLU A 642 9.68 4.02 41.62
C GLU A 642 8.21 4.43 41.80
N PRO A 643 7.93 5.56 42.48
CA PRO A 643 6.57 6.09 42.55
C PRO A 643 6.13 6.59 41.16
N VAL A 644 5.12 5.94 40.59
CA VAL A 644 4.56 6.26 39.27
C VAL A 644 3.18 6.88 39.45
N PHE A 645 3.01 8.10 38.94
CA PHE A 645 1.72 8.77 38.85
C PHE A 645 1.19 8.74 37.41
N PHE A 646 -0.08 8.37 37.22
CA PHE A 646 -0.72 8.41 35.91
C PHE A 646 -2.07 9.16 35.94
N SER A 647 -2.43 9.77 34.81
CA SER A 647 -3.75 10.36 34.59
C SER A 647 -4.39 9.76 33.33
N ILE A 648 -5.64 9.35 33.45
CA ILE A 648 -6.48 8.84 32.37
C ILE A 648 -7.68 9.79 32.25
N ALA A 649 -7.65 10.60 31.19
CA ALA A 649 -8.76 11.50 30.88
C ALA A 649 -9.96 10.72 30.35
N ALA A 650 -11.16 11.11 30.79
CA ALA A 650 -12.40 10.63 30.21
C ALA A 650 -12.45 10.97 28.70
N PRO A 651 -12.93 10.05 27.86
CA PRO A 651 -13.22 10.38 26.48
C PRO A 651 -14.33 11.42 26.42
N ALA A 652 -14.18 12.41 25.51
CA ALA A 652 -15.17 13.47 25.32
C ALA A 652 -16.61 12.90 25.19
N PRO A 653 -17.62 13.55 25.76
CA PRO A 653 -18.99 13.02 25.87
C PRO A 653 -19.61 12.63 24.52
N ALA A 654 -19.19 13.26 23.42
CA ALA A 654 -19.63 12.96 22.06
C ALA A 654 -19.19 11.58 21.52
N ARG A 655 -18.27 10.86 22.18
CA ARG A 655 -17.65 9.65 21.62
C ARG A 655 -18.34 8.33 21.99
N ALA A 656 -19.32 8.33 22.92
CA ALA A 656 -20.05 7.12 23.35
C ALA A 656 -19.12 5.91 23.61
N ILE A 657 -18.05 6.15 24.38
CA ILE A 657 -17.07 5.12 24.76
C ILE A 657 -17.46 4.62 26.16
N PRO A 658 -17.66 3.30 26.37
CA PRO A 658 -17.92 2.74 27.70
C PRO A 658 -16.82 3.17 28.68
N GLN A 659 -17.23 3.78 29.79
CA GLN A 659 -16.33 4.18 30.86
C GLN A 659 -16.43 3.17 31.99
N LEU A 660 -15.31 2.86 32.64
CA LEU A 660 -15.28 1.95 33.78
C LEU A 660 -16.19 2.44 34.91
N VAL A 661 -16.19 3.75 35.17
CA VAL A 661 -17.08 4.40 36.15
C VAL A 661 -17.87 5.47 35.42
N ALA A 662 -19.20 5.34 35.38
CA ALA A 662 -20.07 6.43 34.96
C ALA A 662 -20.24 7.40 36.13
N LEU A 663 -20.11 8.68 35.80
CA LEU A 663 -20.11 9.76 36.77
C LEU A 663 -21.16 10.80 36.41
N SER A 664 -21.97 11.20 37.39
CA SER A 664 -22.87 12.33 37.29
C SER A 664 -22.73 13.18 38.55
N ALA A 665 -22.53 14.47 38.40
CA ALA A 665 -22.40 15.40 39.52
C ALA A 665 -23.35 16.58 39.31
N ALA A 666 -24.16 16.88 40.32
CA ALA A 666 -25.16 17.95 40.26
C ALA A 666 -25.38 18.57 41.64
N PHE A 667 -25.56 19.90 41.67
CA PHE A 667 -26.03 20.59 42.86
C PHE A 667 -27.49 20.19 43.16
N LEU A 668 -27.79 19.94 44.43
CA LEU A 668 -29.14 19.64 44.88
C LEU A 668 -29.87 20.95 45.25
N PRO A 669 -31.20 21.03 45.01
CA PRO A 669 -31.98 22.16 45.48
C PRO A 669 -31.96 22.24 47.01
N LEU A 670 -31.88 23.46 47.55
CA LEU A 670 -32.00 23.72 48.99
C LEU A 670 -33.48 23.58 49.37
N GLU A 671 -33.84 22.54 50.11
CA GLU A 671 -35.14 22.52 50.77
C GLU A 671 -35.12 23.48 51.97
N PRO A 672 -36.18 24.29 52.18
CA PRO A 672 -36.30 25.11 53.38
C PRO A 672 -36.42 24.20 54.61
N LEU A 673 -35.65 24.50 55.65
CA LEU A 673 -35.82 23.87 56.96
C LEU A 673 -37.20 24.26 57.51
N GLU A 674 -38.14 23.30 57.54
CA GLU A 674 -39.32 23.39 58.40
C GLU A 674 -39.22 22.33 59.51
N ASP A 675 -39.53 22.79 60.73
CA ASP A 675 -39.36 22.08 61.98
C ASP A 675 -40.13 20.74 62.02
N ALA A 676 -39.46 19.72 62.56
CA ALA A 676 -40.03 18.42 62.84
C ALA A 676 -41.05 18.50 63.99
N ALA A 677 -42.32 18.79 63.70
CA ALA A 677 -43.47 18.43 64.55
C ALA A 677 -44.83 18.68 63.86
N ALA A 678 -45.34 17.71 63.09
CA ALA A 678 -46.77 17.36 63.03
C ALA A 678 -47.00 16.21 62.04
N ALA A 679 -47.50 15.09 62.56
CA ALA A 679 -48.02 14.00 61.76
C ALA A 679 -49.43 14.32 61.22
N SER A 680 -49.78 13.63 60.12
CA SER A 680 -51.12 13.34 59.61
C SER A 680 -51.88 14.42 58.84
N SER A 681 -51.81 14.34 57.50
CA SER A 681 -52.99 14.21 56.63
C SER A 681 -52.54 14.03 55.18
N GLY A 682 -53.06 13.00 54.51
CA GLY A 682 -52.78 12.73 53.11
C GLY A 682 -53.42 13.77 52.18
N ALA A 683 -52.60 14.51 51.47
CA ALA A 683 -52.91 15.16 50.19
C ALA A 683 -51.59 15.55 49.50
N ALA A 684 -51.46 15.27 48.21
CA ALA A 684 -50.32 15.70 47.40
C ALA A 684 -50.30 17.24 47.28
N PRO A 685 -49.15 17.92 47.44
CA PRO A 685 -49.07 19.34 47.09
C PRO A 685 -48.52 19.52 45.68
N ALA A 686 -49.25 20.33 44.92
CA ALA A 686 -48.84 20.94 43.68
C ALA A 686 -47.66 21.90 43.87
N ALA A 687 -46.95 22.17 42.76
CA ALA A 687 -45.83 23.10 42.64
C ALA A 687 -46.06 24.42 43.41
N ALA A 688 -45.36 24.58 44.53
CA ALA A 688 -45.28 25.82 45.29
C ALA A 688 -43.85 26.38 45.19
N GLY A 689 -43.78 27.69 44.93
CA GLY A 689 -42.59 28.40 44.47
C GLY A 689 -41.41 28.45 45.43
N PHE A 690 -40.24 28.59 44.81
CA PHE A 690 -38.96 28.95 45.41
C PHE A 690 -39.09 30.24 46.23
N ALA A 691 -39.27 30.11 47.54
CA ALA A 691 -39.10 31.23 48.47
C ALA A 691 -37.64 31.31 48.92
N ALA A 692 -37.12 32.53 48.90
CA ALA A 692 -35.73 32.90 49.10
C ALA A 692 -35.19 32.52 50.49
N ALA A 693 -34.06 31.80 50.51
CA ALA A 693 -33.17 31.76 51.66
C ALA A 693 -31.96 32.66 51.37
N THR A 694 -32.09 33.92 51.78
CA THR A 694 -30.97 34.86 51.94
C THR A 694 -30.07 34.38 53.05
N ARG A 695 -28.86 33.90 52.74
CA ARG A 695 -27.74 33.92 53.67
C ARG A 695 -26.42 33.86 52.91
N ALA A 696 -25.53 34.79 53.23
CA ALA A 696 -24.11 34.73 52.88
C ALA A 696 -23.41 33.45 53.43
N ASP A 697 -24.11 32.68 54.27
CA ASP A 697 -23.74 31.37 54.83
C ASP A 697 -24.34 30.18 54.06
N ALA A 698 -24.67 30.34 52.78
CA ALA A 698 -25.33 29.29 51.99
C ALA A 698 -24.42 28.06 51.81
N ARG A 699 -24.79 26.98 52.50
CA ARG A 699 -24.23 25.63 52.32
C ARG A 699 -24.98 24.93 51.20
N VAL A 700 -24.39 24.85 50.01
CA VAL A 700 -25.03 24.22 48.85
C VAL A 700 -24.67 22.73 48.81
N PRO A 701 -25.65 21.81 48.92
CA PRO A 701 -25.39 20.39 48.77
C PRO A 701 -25.08 20.04 47.31
N LEU A 702 -24.02 19.27 47.11
CA LEU A 702 -23.54 18.75 45.84
C LEU A 702 -23.60 17.22 45.90
N ARG A 703 -24.32 16.59 44.96
CA ARG A 703 -24.39 15.13 44.84
C ARG A 703 -23.52 14.65 43.70
N VAL A 704 -22.61 13.73 44.00
CA VAL A 704 -21.86 12.95 43.02
C VAL A 704 -22.38 11.52 43.05
N THR A 705 -22.91 11.07 41.91
CA THR A 705 -23.36 9.70 41.68
C THR A 705 -22.30 8.97 40.85
N LEU A 706 -21.82 7.85 41.37
CA LEU A 706 -20.85 6.97 40.72
C LEU A 706 -21.49 5.60 40.47
N ARG A 707 -21.38 5.08 39.25
CA ARG A 707 -21.82 3.73 38.88
C ARG A 707 -20.67 2.96 38.25
N LEU A 708 -20.37 1.77 38.77
CA LEU A 708 -19.32 0.90 38.23
C LEU A 708 -19.87 0.02 37.10
N HIS A 709 -19.24 0.10 35.93
CA HIS A 709 -19.50 -0.71 34.74
C HIS A 709 -18.49 -1.86 34.65
N ALA A 710 -18.48 -2.72 35.67
CA ALA A 710 -17.61 -3.90 35.73
C ALA A 710 -18.28 -5.03 36.52
N ALA A 711 -17.76 -6.24 36.39
CA ALA A 711 -18.29 -7.44 37.06
C ALA A 711 -17.80 -7.62 38.52
N ALA A 712 -16.82 -6.84 38.96
CA ALA A 712 -16.21 -6.92 40.29
C ALA A 712 -16.10 -5.52 40.92
N PRO A 713 -16.13 -5.39 42.26
CA PRO A 713 -16.07 -4.10 42.94
C PRO A 713 -14.73 -3.40 42.74
N LEU A 714 -14.73 -2.06 42.77
CA LEU A 714 -13.52 -1.23 42.65
C LEU A 714 -13.37 -0.35 43.89
N GLN A 715 -12.18 -0.36 44.50
CA GLN A 715 -11.86 0.56 45.60
C GLN A 715 -11.15 1.82 45.09
N LEU A 716 -11.73 2.98 45.40
CA LEU A 716 -11.12 4.29 45.16
C LEU A 716 -10.44 4.76 46.44
N ALA A 717 -9.21 5.24 46.31
CA ALA A 717 -8.47 5.83 47.42
C ALA A 717 -9.16 7.10 47.90
N ARG A 718 -9.49 7.97 46.94
CA ARG A 718 -10.17 9.26 47.17
C ARG A 718 -11.04 9.64 45.99
N VAL A 719 -12.14 10.32 46.26
CA VAL A 719 -12.93 11.05 45.26
C VAL A 719 -12.76 12.53 45.57
N ARG A 720 -12.07 13.26 44.68
CA ARG A 720 -11.90 14.71 44.82
C ARG A 720 -12.83 15.45 43.87
N VAL A 721 -13.53 16.43 44.42
CA VAL A 721 -14.45 17.28 43.67
C VAL A 721 -13.96 18.71 43.77
N ALA A 722 -13.66 19.30 42.62
CA ALA A 722 -13.28 20.69 42.50
C ALA A 722 -14.46 21.49 41.95
N VAL A 723 -14.78 22.58 42.64
CA VAL A 723 -15.84 23.52 42.27
C VAL A 723 -15.21 24.90 42.09
N ASP A 724 -15.54 25.57 40.99
CA ASP A 724 -14.99 26.86 40.61
C ASP A 724 -16.07 27.90 40.30
N ILE A 725 -15.66 29.15 40.14
CA ILE A 725 -16.47 30.29 39.77
C ILE A 725 -16.40 30.46 38.25
N GLY A 726 -17.51 30.19 37.57
CA GLY A 726 -17.67 30.29 36.13
C GLY A 726 -17.36 31.69 35.60
N GLY A 727 -16.58 31.74 34.52
CA GLY A 727 -16.17 32.99 33.84
C GLY A 727 -14.75 33.46 34.17
N LYS A 728 -14.09 32.95 35.22
CA LYS A 728 -12.67 33.23 35.49
C LYS A 728 -11.78 32.19 34.79
N ARG A 729 -10.82 32.65 33.97
CA ARG A 729 -9.68 31.82 33.54
C ARG A 729 -8.60 31.86 34.62
N ARG A 730 -8.46 30.78 35.38
CA ARG A 730 -7.36 30.60 36.34
C ARG A 730 -6.06 30.23 35.61
N ALA A 731 -4.92 30.65 36.16
CA ALA A 731 -3.63 30.13 35.77
C ALA A 731 -3.48 28.66 36.23
N ALA A 732 -2.61 27.87 35.60
CA ALA A 732 -2.48 26.43 35.88
C ALA A 732 -2.11 26.10 37.35
N ASP A 733 -1.51 27.05 38.07
CA ASP A 733 -1.01 26.89 39.45
C ASP A 733 -1.97 27.45 40.53
N GLU A 734 -3.08 28.07 40.13
CA GLU A 734 -4.03 28.70 41.05
C GLU A 734 -5.03 27.66 41.59
N LYS A 735 -5.01 27.43 42.91
CA LYS A 735 -5.90 26.44 43.58
C LYS A 735 -7.37 26.75 43.31
N THR A 736 -8.18 25.72 43.08
CA THR A 736 -9.63 25.86 42.98
C THR A 736 -10.20 26.32 44.33
N PRO A 737 -11.25 27.16 44.33
CA PRO A 737 -11.77 27.77 45.54
C PRO A 737 -12.37 26.72 46.47
N TRP A 738 -13.10 25.73 45.95
CA TRP A 738 -13.57 24.62 46.78
C TRP A 738 -13.01 23.30 46.25
N GLU A 739 -12.29 22.58 47.10
CA GLU A 739 -11.82 21.22 46.88
C GLU A 739 -12.31 20.33 48.02
N MET A 740 -13.02 19.26 47.67
CA MET A 740 -13.73 18.39 48.62
C MET A 740 -13.31 16.96 48.37
N VAL A 741 -13.09 16.19 49.44
CA VAL A 741 -12.51 14.85 49.34
C VAL A 741 -13.34 13.84 50.13
N ALA A 742 -13.73 12.75 49.48
CA ALA A 742 -14.22 11.55 50.16
C ALA A 742 -13.14 10.46 50.08
N GLU A 743 -12.73 9.90 51.21
CA GLU A 743 -11.69 8.86 51.27
C GLU A 743 -12.30 7.45 51.30
N LYS A 744 -11.54 6.46 50.78
CA LYS A 744 -11.85 5.02 50.85
C LYS A 744 -13.26 4.66 50.36
N VAL A 745 -13.57 5.03 49.12
CA VAL A 745 -14.89 4.80 48.51
C VAL A 745 -14.88 3.46 47.76
N THR A 746 -15.71 2.51 48.21
CA THR A 746 -15.94 1.24 47.49
C THR A 746 -17.13 1.38 46.54
N LEU A 747 -16.92 1.02 45.27
CA LEU A 747 -17.96 0.94 44.26
C LEU A 747 -18.34 -0.52 44.02
N GLU A 748 -19.61 -0.85 44.25
CA GLU A 748 -20.16 -2.18 43.97
C GLU A 748 -20.63 -2.29 42.51
N PRO A 749 -20.54 -3.48 41.88
CA PRO A 749 -21.02 -3.70 40.51
C PRO A 749 -22.49 -3.29 40.33
N SER A 750 -22.79 -2.46 39.33
CA SER A 750 -24.16 -2.08 38.95
C SER A 750 -24.98 -1.34 40.02
N VAL A 751 -24.38 -0.89 41.12
CA VAL A 751 -25.06 -0.13 42.19
C VAL A 751 -24.65 1.34 42.12
N ASP A 752 -25.63 2.25 42.21
CA ASP A 752 -25.36 3.67 42.32
C ASP A 752 -24.83 4.02 43.71
N LYS A 753 -23.60 4.54 43.76
CA LYS A 753 -23.04 5.13 44.97
C LYS A 753 -23.24 6.64 44.94
N HIS A 754 -24.03 7.16 45.87
CA HIS A 754 -24.22 8.59 46.05
C HIS A 754 -23.27 9.13 47.13
N LEU A 755 -22.49 10.14 46.77
CA LEU A 755 -21.66 10.93 47.68
C LEU A 755 -22.23 12.34 47.76
N THR A 756 -22.53 12.80 48.98
CA THR A 756 -23.03 14.15 49.22
C THR A 756 -21.92 14.99 49.82
N PHE A 757 -21.68 16.13 49.20
CA PHE A 757 -20.68 17.11 49.54
C PHE A 757 -21.38 18.43 49.87
N VAL A 758 -20.85 19.25 50.79
CA VAL A 758 -21.44 20.56 51.14
C VAL A 758 -20.49 21.69 50.77
N VAL A 759 -20.83 22.47 49.74
CA VAL A 759 -20.04 23.64 49.32
C VAL A 759 -20.42 24.83 50.18
N ASN A 760 -19.47 25.35 50.94
CA ASN A 760 -19.67 26.51 51.81
C ASN A 760 -19.30 27.80 51.08
N LEU A 761 -20.30 28.54 50.60
CA LEU A 761 -20.09 29.75 49.82
C LEU A 761 -19.51 30.92 50.64
N ALA A 762 -19.48 30.82 51.98
CA ALA A 762 -18.87 31.82 52.85
C ALA A 762 -17.33 31.79 52.81
N GLU A 763 -16.71 30.67 52.39
CA GLU A 763 -15.24 30.51 52.40
C GLU A 763 -14.54 31.31 51.30
N HIS A 764 -15.23 31.56 50.18
CA HIS A 764 -14.69 32.31 49.06
C HIS A 764 -15.75 33.26 48.47
N PRO A 765 -15.49 34.58 48.39
CA PRO A 765 -16.46 35.53 47.86
C PRO A 765 -16.71 35.29 46.37
N VAL A 766 -17.98 35.07 46.02
CA VAL A 766 -18.44 34.92 44.63
C VAL A 766 -18.78 36.32 44.08
N PRO A 767 -18.12 36.80 43.01
CA PRO A 767 -18.46 38.08 42.39
C PRO A 767 -19.89 38.09 41.84
N GLU A 768 -20.56 39.23 41.90
CA GLU A 768 -21.90 39.41 41.35
C GLU A 768 -21.93 39.07 39.84
N GLY A 769 -22.89 38.23 39.43
CA GLY A 769 -23.03 37.77 38.05
C GLY A 769 -22.20 36.54 37.67
N CYS A 770 -21.38 36.00 38.58
CA CYS A 770 -20.66 34.76 38.36
C CYS A 770 -21.44 33.53 38.85
N ASN A 771 -21.41 32.44 38.06
CA ASN A 771 -22.03 31.16 38.41
C ASN A 771 -21.04 30.25 39.14
N VAL A 772 -21.51 29.34 39.98
CA VAL A 772 -20.68 28.27 40.54
C VAL A 772 -20.79 27.03 39.64
N VAL A 773 -19.65 26.46 39.25
CA VAL A 773 -19.56 25.34 38.31
C VAL A 773 -18.67 24.23 38.88
N ILE A 774 -19.04 22.98 38.65
CA ILE A 774 -18.18 21.83 38.96
C ILE A 774 -17.08 21.82 37.90
N SER A 775 -15.84 22.15 38.29
CA SER A 775 -14.74 22.27 37.35
C SER A 775 -14.12 20.91 37.02
N ARG A 776 -14.03 20.01 38.01
CA ARG A 776 -13.40 18.69 37.84
C ARG A 776 -13.86 17.70 38.90
N VAL A 777 -14.01 16.43 38.51
CA VAL A 777 -14.12 15.32 39.46
C VAL A 777 -13.02 14.30 39.17
N LEU A 778 -12.25 13.97 40.21
CA LEU A 778 -11.09 13.08 40.15
C LEU A 778 -11.32 11.84 40.99
N LEU A 779 -11.22 10.68 40.35
CA LEU A 779 -11.28 9.39 41.03
C LEU A 779 -9.84 8.90 41.22
N GLU A 780 -9.29 9.04 42.42
CA GLU A 780 -7.94 8.60 42.75
C GLU A 780 -7.93 7.09 43.04
N VAL A 781 -7.05 6.37 42.36
CA VAL A 781 -6.86 4.92 42.47
C VAL A 781 -5.44 4.56 42.85
N GLY A 782 -5.29 3.43 43.55
CA GLY A 782 -4.03 2.97 44.15
C GLY A 782 -4.23 2.72 45.65
N ALA A 783 -3.65 1.64 46.18
CA ALA A 783 -3.76 1.33 47.60
C ALA A 783 -3.01 2.37 48.47
N ASP A 784 -3.37 2.47 49.75
CA ASP A 784 -2.66 3.31 50.71
C ASP A 784 -1.19 2.82 50.80
N ARG A 785 -0.21 3.70 50.51
CA ARG A 785 1.23 3.39 50.34
C ARG A 785 1.62 2.62 49.06
N ALA A 786 0.74 2.49 48.08
CA ALA A 786 1.11 1.98 46.75
C ALA A 786 2.10 2.93 46.06
N ARG A 787 3.04 2.36 45.29
CA ARG A 787 3.98 3.12 44.46
C ARG A 787 3.33 3.56 43.15
N LEU A 788 2.35 2.80 42.67
CA LEU A 788 1.52 3.19 41.54
C LEU A 788 0.25 3.89 42.03
N THR A 789 0.12 5.17 41.70
CA THR A 789 -1.09 5.96 41.98
C THR A 789 -1.57 6.61 40.69
N GLY A 790 -2.88 6.84 40.58
CA GLY A 790 -3.38 7.52 39.40
C GLY A 790 -4.78 8.06 39.56
N VAL A 791 -5.21 8.78 38.53
CA VAL A 791 -6.46 9.51 38.55
C VAL A 791 -7.24 9.23 37.27
N PHE A 792 -8.50 8.82 37.43
CA PHE A 792 -9.49 8.89 36.34
C PHE A 792 -10.17 10.25 36.40
N GLU A 793 -10.01 11.04 35.34
CA GLU A 793 -10.60 12.38 35.25
C GLU A 793 -11.93 12.31 34.52
N ALA A 794 -12.98 12.89 35.10
CA ALA A 794 -14.23 13.13 34.40
C ALA A 794 -14.37 14.64 34.11
N ASP A 795 -14.65 14.99 32.86
CA ASP A 795 -15.10 16.33 32.52
C ASP A 795 -16.47 16.53 33.19
N GLY A 796 -16.50 17.40 34.22
CA GLY A 796 -17.74 17.79 34.87
C GLY A 796 -18.67 18.37 33.82
N GLY A 797 -19.76 17.68 33.50
CA GLY A 797 -20.80 18.20 32.63
C GLY A 797 -21.26 19.54 33.17
N GLY A 798 -20.90 20.62 32.48
CA GLY A 798 -21.27 21.98 32.85
C GLY A 798 -22.77 22.18 32.69
N LEU A 799 -23.53 21.91 33.75
CA LEU A 799 -24.75 22.65 34.02
C LEU A 799 -24.35 23.86 34.88
N PRO A 800 -24.23 25.07 34.30
CA PRO A 800 -24.03 26.25 35.10
C PRO A 800 -25.24 26.42 36.02
N LEU A 801 -25.00 26.60 37.32
CA LEU A 801 -26.01 27.19 38.17
C LEU A 801 -26.11 28.65 37.75
N ALA A 802 -26.95 28.95 36.76
CA ALA A 802 -27.27 30.31 36.39
C ALA A 802 -27.95 30.93 37.61
N VAL A 803 -27.26 31.87 38.27
CA VAL A 803 -27.90 32.78 39.22
C VAL A 803 -28.78 33.72 38.40
N GLN A 804 -29.88 33.21 37.83
CA GLN A 804 -30.94 34.00 37.23
C GLN A 804 -31.93 34.34 38.33
N GLY A 805 -31.64 35.47 38.98
CA GLY A 805 -32.48 36.11 39.98
C GLY A 805 -31.66 37.27 40.51
N GLY A 806 -31.88 38.47 39.97
CA GLY A 806 -31.07 39.62 40.28
C GLY A 806 -30.92 39.85 41.78
N TYR A 807 -29.68 40.07 42.22
CA TYR A 807 -29.46 41.05 43.26
C TYR A 807 -29.83 42.40 42.65
N ALA A 808 -31.12 42.76 42.75
CA ALA A 808 -31.52 44.13 42.59
C ALA A 808 -30.91 44.90 43.77
N ALA A 809 -30.02 45.83 43.46
CA ALA A 809 -29.59 46.85 44.40
C ALA A 809 -30.81 47.44 45.12
N MET A 810 -30.76 47.55 46.45
CA MET A 810 -31.20 48.76 47.14
C MET A 810 -30.70 48.81 48.60
N ARG A 811 -29.79 49.77 48.80
CA ARG A 811 -29.20 50.35 50.04
C ARG A 811 -28.10 49.58 50.75
#